data_AF-K0UJV7-F1
#
_entry.id   AF-K0UJV7-F1
#
_cell.length_a   1.000
_cell.length_b   1.000
_cell.length_c   1.000
_cell.angle_alpha   90.00
_cell.angle_beta   90.00
_cell.angle_gamma   90.00
#
_symmetry.space_group_name_H-M   'P 1'
#
loop_
_entity.id
_entity.type
_entity.pdbx_description
1 polymer ?
#
loop_
_entity_poly.entity_id
_entity_poly.type
_entity_poly.pdbx_seq_one_letter_code
_entity_poly.pdbx_strand_id
1 'polypeptide(L)'
;MITTVGRMIYGAAEQVAAPFVRPVQTALAAAAEMVGGPRARRAWRGDERCWIEVRGLQGGDGQQIGAAVLRSLARDPAVHRARLNYPLSRVIVEIDPEADPAADTLPRLCDLVARAETGVAAQPEAAQPGDLPGDGILLALKAITVAASGIGIGVAAVGRTLMLPRLPAGVMAAVSAVDYQPKVRAVLEGRLGVPGADAVLSLGAATVYALTQAPAAVTVEFVRHLAQLAETAAAADAWQALEPELAPDAECRTVGPEPVRPCPLPDGVVERHAERCGRAQAMAAASVGALTRDPGAAATAAVVTAPKAARNSREAFASTLGRGLADRRDLVQLRPEALRLLDRVDAVVVDPRALATDELRVGRFRDVAEADRAAVWQWAQSRLEAGELSAGWHRVAPAFGGAARNGRTRGQVLVYQRHDPRAHGVLAEIRRAGAQAVSLNVDELGDLRSSFDDLYEADSDGDIDSSLAGAVDILQRDGRTVAVLSGHAPRALGVADLAIGLLGTAGIPWQADVLAVDLAAVWRLVHAIPAARRASERGVELATGGTLLGALLMVPGVRGRGPGPVTAGAAAGLVNGFWLARGALLDAAPKAVPVEDWHAMTPEQVRSRIAEALAVEEDSRRGQGPARQWQQVVPRPLTELATALRSELSDPLTPVLAVGSAASAMLGSPIDAILVGSVLTGNALLAATQQVRAERLLSRLLAVQDPPARRVVEEPGGATGYDSVAATSLRPGDIIEVRPGEVVPADARIIEAVDAEADEASLTGESLPVPKQVAAAPGAELAERHCMLYATTTLVTGTVVAVVTEVGSATQARRAADIGHGAGPAVGLQAQLRELTNRALPFSMAGGALVSGLGLLRRLPLRSAVASGVAVAVAAVPEGLPLVATLAQQASARRLTRTGALVRTPRSVEALGRVDVVCFDKTGTLSENRLRVSQVRTLSADIAEQQVLECAARATPPKNGDQYEHATDAAVVEAAVTSQVLDGTGVYLSFRSGRKFSAALVGEELSIKGAPEVVLSACPDLDPAVARTVDEMARNGLRVLAVARRKLTAAQADRGRSDADSLAALCTRRLQFVGLVGLSDTPRADSAQVLKTLQDNGIGVRLITGDHPVTAKAVAAELGLSIADDQVISGEEWVAMPRRNQERAVRDRRVFARMSPEHKVQVVQTLERSGLVCAMVGDGANDAAAIRAATVGIGV
;
A
#
# COMPACT_ATOMS: atom_id res chain seq x y z
N MET A 1 7.39 -28.94 -13.14
CA MET A 1 6.63 -29.73 -12.15
C MET A 1 7.54 -30.69 -11.38
N ILE A 2 8.06 -31.78 -11.97
CA ILE A 2 8.91 -32.76 -11.24
C ILE A 2 10.14 -32.08 -10.61
N THR A 3 10.93 -31.31 -11.37
CA THR A 3 12.05 -30.49 -10.86
C THR A 3 11.63 -29.43 -9.83
N THR A 4 10.37 -29.01 -9.85
CA THR A 4 9.80 -28.00 -8.95
C THR A 4 9.47 -28.61 -7.60
N VAL A 5 8.77 -29.75 -7.60
CA VAL A 5 8.51 -30.59 -6.43
C VAL A 5 9.82 -31.11 -5.87
N GLY A 6 10.78 -31.48 -6.72
CA GLY A 6 12.15 -31.85 -6.33
C GLY A 6 12.84 -30.75 -5.52
N ARG A 7 12.80 -29.48 -5.97
CA ARG A 7 13.35 -28.34 -5.19
C ARG A 7 12.60 -28.07 -3.89
N MET A 8 11.27 -28.24 -3.88
CA MET A 8 10.44 -28.09 -2.68
C MET A 8 10.76 -29.17 -1.63
N ILE A 9 10.95 -30.42 -2.05
CA ILE A 9 11.34 -31.53 -1.19
C ILE A 9 12.80 -31.38 -0.74
N TYR A 10 13.73 -31.06 -1.65
CA TYR A 10 15.15 -30.94 -1.34
C TYR A 10 15.41 -29.85 -0.29
N GLY A 11 14.92 -28.63 -0.52
CA GLY A 11 15.04 -27.53 0.45
C GLY A 11 14.23 -27.70 1.73
N ALA A 12 13.40 -28.74 1.86
CA ALA A 12 12.78 -29.15 3.12
C ALA A 12 13.58 -30.28 3.80
N ALA A 13 14.13 -31.22 3.04
CA ALA A 13 14.96 -32.32 3.56
C ALA A 13 16.34 -31.85 4.05
N GLU A 14 16.93 -30.86 3.39
CA GLU A 14 18.30 -30.37 3.64
C GLU A 14 18.47 -29.74 5.04
N GLN A 15 17.46 -29.04 5.55
CA GLN A 15 17.44 -28.53 6.94
C GLN A 15 16.95 -29.57 7.97
N VAL A 16 16.08 -30.51 7.58
CA VAL A 16 15.56 -31.56 8.49
C VAL A 16 16.63 -32.61 8.85
N ALA A 17 17.81 -32.54 8.24
CA ALA A 17 18.92 -33.49 8.45
C ALA A 17 19.63 -33.39 9.82
N ALA A 18 19.52 -32.28 10.54
CA ALA A 18 20.09 -32.13 11.89
C ALA A 18 19.38 -31.05 12.73
N PRO A 19 19.24 -31.20 14.07
CA PRO A 19 19.55 -32.36 14.90
C PRO A 19 18.27 -33.10 15.36
N PHE A 20 18.06 -34.34 14.87
CA PHE A 20 17.04 -35.25 15.43
C PHE A 20 17.52 -35.86 16.77
N VAL A 21 17.80 -35.00 17.76
CA VAL A 21 18.26 -35.37 19.11
C VAL A 21 17.40 -34.67 20.16
N ARG A 22 16.09 -34.98 20.15
CA ARG A 22 15.18 -34.78 21.30
C ARG A 22 14.67 -36.16 21.74
N PRO A 23 14.43 -36.39 23.05
CA PRO A 23 14.37 -37.75 23.60
C PRO A 23 13.16 -38.56 23.12
N VAL A 24 13.35 -39.88 23.04
CA VAL A 24 12.31 -40.87 22.65
C VAL A 24 11.03 -40.71 23.49
N GLN A 25 11.16 -40.29 24.74
CA GLN A 25 10.05 -39.97 25.64
C GLN A 25 9.07 -38.94 25.05
N THR A 26 9.55 -37.89 24.36
CA THR A 26 8.69 -36.87 23.73
C THR A 26 7.88 -37.45 22.57
N ALA A 27 8.49 -38.35 21.77
CA ALA A 27 7.78 -39.05 20.70
C ALA A 27 6.75 -40.06 21.23
N LEU A 28 7.05 -40.74 22.34
CA LEU A 28 6.10 -41.62 23.03
C LEU A 28 4.93 -40.83 23.63
N ALA A 29 5.19 -39.66 24.22
CA ALA A 29 4.15 -38.78 24.74
C ALA A 29 3.24 -38.24 23.62
N ALA A 30 3.82 -37.85 22.47
CA ALA A 30 3.07 -37.43 21.29
C ALA A 30 2.19 -38.57 20.75
N ALA A 31 2.72 -39.80 20.67
CA ALA A 31 1.96 -40.97 20.25
C ALA A 31 0.83 -41.33 21.23
N ALA A 32 1.03 -41.15 22.55
CA ALA A 32 -0.01 -41.36 23.55
C ALA A 32 -1.14 -40.33 23.43
N GLU A 33 -0.82 -39.06 23.24
CA GLU A 33 -1.78 -37.98 23.00
C GLU A 33 -2.65 -38.24 21.75
N MET A 34 -2.03 -38.68 20.65
CA MET A 34 -2.75 -39.08 19.43
C MET A 34 -3.75 -40.22 19.63
N VAL A 35 -3.52 -41.14 20.58
CA VAL A 35 -4.43 -42.28 20.85
C VAL A 35 -5.51 -41.90 21.88
N GLY A 36 -5.59 -40.63 22.29
CA GLY A 36 -6.56 -40.15 23.30
C GLY A 36 -6.10 -40.37 24.75
N GLY A 37 -4.79 -40.54 24.96
CA GLY A 37 -4.17 -40.43 26.28
C GLY A 37 -4.17 -38.99 26.81
N PRO A 38 -3.72 -38.77 28.06
CA PRO A 38 -3.67 -37.43 28.65
C PRO A 38 -2.69 -36.53 27.86
N ARG A 39 -3.13 -35.30 27.55
CA ARG A 39 -2.32 -34.29 26.83
C ARG A 39 -0.98 -34.09 27.52
N ALA A 40 0.11 -34.30 26.77
CA ALA A 40 1.48 -34.16 27.26
C ALA A 40 1.75 -32.70 27.67
N ARG A 41 2.46 -32.51 28.79
CA ARG A 41 2.78 -31.16 29.27
C ARG A 41 3.61 -30.41 28.23
N ARG A 42 3.20 -29.21 27.85
CA ARG A 42 3.94 -28.35 26.92
C ARG A 42 5.17 -27.79 27.64
N ALA A 43 6.34 -27.98 27.05
CA ALA A 43 7.60 -27.62 27.66
C ALA A 43 8.72 -27.45 26.61
N TRP A 44 9.60 -26.49 26.88
CA TRP A 44 10.83 -26.24 26.14
C TRP A 44 11.99 -25.96 27.13
N ARG A 45 13.20 -26.33 26.74
CA ARG A 45 14.45 -26.08 27.45
C ARG A 45 15.45 -25.47 26.46
N GLY A 46 15.91 -24.27 26.75
CA GLY A 46 17.15 -23.71 26.20
C GLY A 46 18.33 -24.04 27.12
N ASP A 47 19.44 -23.34 26.95
CA ASP A 47 20.67 -23.65 27.68
C ASP A 47 20.58 -23.24 29.17
N GLU A 48 20.13 -22.01 29.46
CA GLU A 48 19.98 -21.46 30.82
C GLU A 48 18.55 -21.54 31.38
N ARG A 49 17.54 -21.77 30.52
CA ARG A 49 16.12 -21.50 30.83
C ARG A 49 15.18 -22.61 30.39
N CYS A 50 14.15 -22.86 31.19
CA CYS A 50 13.05 -23.76 30.88
C CYS A 50 11.71 -23.01 30.89
N TRP A 51 10.89 -23.25 29.86
CA TRP A 51 9.52 -22.75 29.75
C TRP A 51 8.56 -23.94 29.89
N ILE A 52 7.67 -23.89 30.88
CA ILE A 52 6.81 -25.02 31.27
C ILE A 52 5.34 -24.57 31.33
N GLU A 53 4.43 -25.32 30.71
CA GLU A 53 2.98 -25.13 30.82
C GLU A 53 2.52 -25.10 32.27
N VAL A 54 1.66 -24.15 32.62
CA VAL A 54 0.88 -24.14 33.87
C VAL A 54 -0.60 -24.20 33.53
N ARG A 55 -1.27 -25.28 33.94
CA ARG A 55 -2.66 -25.58 33.62
C ARG A 55 -3.61 -24.78 34.50
N GLY A 56 -4.63 -24.19 33.90
CA GLY A 56 -5.58 -23.32 34.59
C GLY A 56 -5.05 -21.92 34.95
N LEU A 57 -3.85 -21.53 34.49
CA LEU A 57 -3.26 -20.21 34.82
C LEU A 57 -4.12 -19.02 34.33
N GLN A 58 -4.96 -19.24 33.31
CA GLN A 58 -5.90 -18.26 32.75
C GLN A 58 -7.33 -18.34 33.33
N GLY A 59 -7.64 -19.35 34.15
CA GLY A 59 -8.95 -19.47 34.82
C GLY A 59 -9.07 -18.54 36.03
N GLY A 60 -10.26 -18.47 36.64
CA GLY A 60 -10.51 -17.64 37.83
C GLY A 60 -9.58 -17.93 39.02
N ASP A 61 -9.20 -19.21 39.21
CA ASP A 61 -8.23 -19.64 40.22
C ASP A 61 -6.75 -19.45 39.81
N GLY A 62 -6.49 -18.93 38.60
CA GLY A 62 -5.17 -18.88 37.98
C GLY A 62 -4.10 -18.16 38.82
N GLN A 63 -4.47 -17.08 39.53
CA GLN A 63 -3.54 -16.40 40.45
C GLN A 63 -3.13 -17.29 41.64
N GLN A 64 -4.04 -18.14 42.14
CA GLN A 64 -3.75 -19.07 43.24
C GLN A 64 -2.83 -20.20 42.76
N ILE A 65 -3.12 -20.75 41.57
CA ILE A 65 -2.30 -21.77 40.91
C ILE A 65 -0.89 -21.24 40.63
N GLY A 66 -0.77 -20.04 40.04
CA GLY A 66 0.51 -19.38 39.80
C GLY A 66 1.30 -19.15 41.09
N ALA A 67 0.66 -18.66 42.15
CA ALA A 67 1.29 -18.50 43.46
C ALA A 67 1.69 -19.84 44.11
N ALA A 68 0.98 -20.94 43.87
CA ALA A 68 1.38 -22.28 44.29
C ALA A 68 2.61 -22.78 43.52
N VAL A 69 2.61 -22.64 42.18
CA VAL A 69 3.71 -23.04 41.30
C VAL A 69 5.01 -22.31 41.65
N LEU A 70 4.98 -20.98 41.78
CA LEU A 70 6.17 -20.19 42.17
C LEU A 70 6.70 -20.60 43.55
N ARG A 71 5.83 -20.83 44.54
CA ARG A 71 6.23 -21.31 45.88
C ARG A 71 6.76 -22.75 45.89
N SER A 72 6.43 -23.56 44.89
CA SER A 72 6.96 -24.92 44.74
C SER A 72 8.31 -24.92 44.03
N LEU A 73 8.50 -24.08 43.01
CA LEU A 73 9.75 -23.98 42.26
C LEU A 73 10.85 -23.28 43.06
N ALA A 74 10.53 -22.22 43.81
CA ALA A 74 11.46 -21.52 44.71
C ALA A 74 11.90 -22.34 45.95
N ARG A 75 11.62 -23.65 45.97
CA ARG A 75 12.11 -24.62 46.97
C ARG A 75 13.04 -25.67 46.37
N ASP A 76 13.18 -25.73 45.05
CA ASP A 76 14.10 -26.65 44.38
C ASP A 76 15.47 -25.97 44.21
N PRO A 77 16.57 -26.57 44.71
CA PRO A 77 17.90 -25.94 44.67
C PRO A 77 18.48 -25.80 43.25
N ALA A 78 17.87 -26.38 42.21
CA ALA A 78 18.27 -26.17 40.82
C ALA A 78 17.63 -24.92 40.16
N VAL A 79 16.73 -24.22 40.87
CA VAL A 79 16.00 -23.05 40.36
C VAL A 79 16.63 -21.77 40.92
N HIS A 80 17.29 -20.99 40.05
CA HIS A 80 17.80 -19.68 40.40
C HIS A 80 16.65 -18.67 40.56
N ARG A 81 15.71 -18.66 39.59
CA ARG A 81 14.55 -17.77 39.58
C ARG A 81 13.39 -18.39 38.81
N ALA A 82 12.16 -18.12 39.23
CA ALA A 82 10.95 -18.49 38.50
C ALA A 82 10.03 -17.27 38.30
N ARG A 83 9.42 -17.15 37.12
CA ARG A 83 8.52 -16.04 36.72
C ARG A 83 7.30 -16.59 35.97
N LEU A 84 6.18 -15.87 35.97
CA LEU A 84 4.95 -16.29 35.29
C LEU A 84 4.61 -15.40 34.10
N ASN A 85 4.22 -16.03 33.00
CA ASN A 85 3.58 -15.39 31.86
C ASN A 85 2.13 -15.90 31.76
N TYR A 86 1.17 -15.07 32.18
CA TYR A 86 -0.25 -15.42 32.16
C TYR A 86 -0.82 -15.52 30.73
N PRO A 87 -0.52 -14.60 29.78
CA PRO A 87 -0.95 -14.73 28.37
C PRO A 87 -0.55 -16.04 27.68
N LEU A 88 0.64 -16.56 27.97
CA LEU A 88 1.12 -17.82 27.38
C LEU A 88 0.83 -19.06 28.25
N SER A 89 0.26 -18.91 29.44
CA SER A 89 0.12 -20.00 30.42
C SER A 89 1.44 -20.76 30.66
N ARG A 90 2.55 -20.03 30.80
CA ARG A 90 3.89 -20.59 31.03
C ARG A 90 4.50 -20.06 32.33
N VAL A 91 5.26 -20.92 33.02
CA VAL A 91 6.27 -20.52 34.00
C VAL A 91 7.65 -20.58 33.31
N ILE A 92 8.41 -19.51 33.47
CA ILE A 92 9.80 -19.40 33.01
C ILE A 92 10.68 -19.68 34.22
N VAL A 93 11.63 -20.60 34.07
CA VAL A 93 12.52 -21.10 35.13
C VAL A 93 13.96 -20.89 34.68
N GLU A 94 14.67 -19.98 35.34
CA GLU A 94 16.11 -19.78 35.20
C GLU A 94 16.81 -20.85 36.06
N ILE A 95 17.65 -21.67 35.42
CA ILE A 95 18.38 -22.79 36.05
C ILE A 95 19.78 -22.32 36.44
N ASP A 96 20.29 -22.81 37.57
CA ASP A 96 21.65 -22.51 38.01
C ASP A 96 22.70 -23.15 37.08
N PRO A 97 23.67 -22.39 36.52
CA PRO A 97 24.68 -22.93 35.61
C PRO A 97 25.72 -23.85 36.29
N GLU A 98 25.80 -23.90 37.63
CA GLU A 98 26.61 -24.90 38.35
C GLU A 98 25.85 -26.22 38.60
N ALA A 99 24.56 -26.31 38.24
CA ALA A 99 23.80 -27.56 38.32
C ALA A 99 24.23 -28.56 37.23
N ASP A 100 24.41 -29.84 37.61
CA ASP A 100 24.94 -30.90 36.74
C ASP A 100 24.21 -30.98 35.36
N PRO A 101 24.91 -30.67 34.24
CA PRO A 101 24.32 -30.71 32.90
C PRO A 101 23.81 -32.09 32.48
N ALA A 102 24.27 -33.17 33.12
CA ALA A 102 23.81 -34.53 32.85
C ALA A 102 22.49 -34.90 33.58
N ALA A 103 21.98 -34.02 34.45
CA ALA A 103 20.71 -34.25 35.15
C ALA A 103 19.48 -34.02 34.26
N ASP A 104 18.49 -34.90 34.39
CA ASP A 104 17.21 -34.83 33.66
C ASP A 104 16.25 -33.83 34.34
N THR A 105 16.64 -32.55 34.33
CA THR A 105 16.02 -31.49 35.13
C THR A 105 14.61 -31.13 34.65
N LEU A 106 14.34 -31.21 33.34
CA LEU A 106 13.06 -30.74 32.78
C LEU A 106 11.86 -31.62 33.22
N PRO A 107 11.89 -32.96 33.14
CA PRO A 107 10.81 -33.80 33.68
C PRO A 107 10.56 -33.57 35.18
N ARG A 108 11.63 -33.46 35.99
CA ARG A 108 11.53 -33.14 37.44
C ARG A 108 10.79 -31.83 37.70
N LEU A 109 11.11 -30.77 36.94
CA LEU A 109 10.43 -29.48 37.06
C LEU A 109 8.96 -29.57 36.61
N CYS A 110 8.67 -30.28 35.51
CA CYS A 110 7.30 -30.56 35.07
C CYS A 110 6.46 -31.29 36.12
N ASP A 111 7.04 -32.25 36.84
CA ASP A 111 6.38 -32.97 37.95
C ASP A 111 6.18 -32.11 39.19
N LEU A 112 7.04 -31.11 39.44
CA LEU A 112 6.84 -30.13 40.51
C LEU A 112 5.68 -29.17 40.18
N VAL A 113 5.62 -28.67 38.94
CA VAL A 113 4.48 -27.85 38.46
C VAL A 113 3.17 -28.64 38.56
N ALA A 114 3.16 -29.91 38.12
CA ALA A 114 1.97 -30.77 38.21
C ALA A 114 1.47 -31.00 39.65
N ARG A 115 2.38 -31.13 40.62
CA ARG A 115 2.04 -31.26 42.04
C ARG A 115 1.59 -29.94 42.69
N ALA A 116 2.07 -28.80 42.18
CA ALA A 116 1.61 -27.50 42.64
C ALA A 116 0.20 -27.15 42.11
N GLU A 117 -0.10 -27.49 40.86
CA GLU A 117 -1.44 -27.37 40.26
C GLU A 117 -2.47 -28.21 41.05
N THR A 118 -2.20 -29.50 41.23
CA THR A 118 -3.11 -30.43 41.92
C THR A 118 -3.24 -30.20 43.42
N GLY A 119 -2.39 -29.34 44.01
CA GLY A 119 -2.51 -28.86 45.38
C GLY A 119 -3.54 -27.73 45.56
N VAL A 120 -4.07 -27.15 44.47
CA VAL A 120 -5.14 -26.14 44.50
C VAL A 120 -6.45 -26.79 44.06
N ALA A 121 -7.50 -26.66 44.86
CA ALA A 121 -8.82 -27.25 44.60
C ALA A 121 -9.65 -26.45 43.57
N ALA A 122 -9.04 -26.14 42.43
CA ALA A 122 -9.64 -25.34 41.36
C ALA A 122 -10.73 -26.11 40.59
N GLN A 123 -11.72 -25.39 40.06
CA GLN A 123 -12.71 -25.98 39.14
C GLN A 123 -12.12 -26.10 37.72
N PRO A 124 -12.40 -27.19 36.97
CA PRO A 124 -11.78 -27.45 35.67
C PRO A 124 -12.45 -26.67 34.53
N GLU A 125 -12.40 -25.33 34.56
CA GLU A 125 -12.85 -24.49 33.44
C GLU A 125 -11.85 -24.48 32.27
N ALA A 126 -11.97 -25.52 31.44
CA ALA A 126 -11.91 -25.59 29.96
C ALA A 126 -10.89 -24.80 29.10
N ALA A 127 -10.29 -23.70 29.55
CA ALA A 127 -9.30 -22.93 28.78
C ALA A 127 -8.03 -23.77 28.56
N GLN A 128 -7.85 -24.25 27.32
CA GLN A 128 -6.69 -25.06 26.94
C GLN A 128 -5.54 -24.15 26.52
N PRO A 129 -4.36 -24.19 27.18
CA PRO A 129 -3.20 -23.41 26.78
C PRO A 129 -2.82 -23.60 25.31
N GLY A 130 -2.37 -22.53 24.66
CA GLY A 130 -1.76 -22.59 23.33
C GLY A 130 -0.43 -23.35 23.35
N ASP A 131 -0.10 -23.96 22.21
CA ASP A 131 1.20 -24.59 21.95
C ASP A 131 2.16 -23.55 21.34
N LEU A 132 3.37 -23.43 21.88
CA LEU A 132 4.42 -22.50 21.42
C LEU A 132 5.40 -23.20 20.45
N PRO A 133 6.12 -22.47 19.58
CA PRO A 133 7.03 -23.07 18.61
C PRO A 133 8.13 -23.95 19.22
N GLY A 134 8.65 -23.58 20.40
CA GLY A 134 9.67 -24.36 21.10
C GLY A 134 9.19 -25.73 21.61
N ASP A 135 7.87 -25.91 21.84
CA ASP A 135 7.30 -27.09 22.48
C ASP A 135 7.55 -28.35 21.63
N GLY A 136 8.49 -29.18 22.09
CA GLY A 136 9.01 -30.31 21.30
C GLY A 136 7.97 -31.35 20.88
N ILE A 137 6.78 -31.34 21.52
CA ILE A 137 5.64 -32.19 21.19
C ILE A 137 5.02 -31.83 19.82
N LEU A 138 4.98 -30.55 19.43
CA LEU A 138 4.47 -30.14 18.10
C LEU A 138 5.34 -30.71 16.99
N LEU A 139 6.66 -30.53 17.11
CA LEU A 139 7.64 -31.05 16.17
C LEU A 139 7.59 -32.58 16.11
N ALA A 140 7.43 -33.26 17.26
CA ALA A 140 7.26 -34.71 17.33
C ALA A 140 5.96 -35.18 16.63
N LEU A 141 4.82 -34.53 16.88
CA LEU A 141 3.54 -34.86 16.22
C LEU A 141 3.65 -34.71 14.69
N LYS A 142 4.21 -33.59 14.20
CA LYS A 142 4.41 -33.39 12.75
C LYS A 142 5.45 -34.37 12.17
N ALA A 143 6.51 -34.70 12.89
CA ALA A 143 7.48 -35.70 12.45
C ALA A 143 6.85 -37.10 12.33
N ILE A 144 5.99 -37.49 13.27
CA ILE A 144 5.24 -38.76 13.23
C ILE A 144 4.31 -38.80 11.99
N THR A 145 3.58 -37.73 11.67
CA THR A 145 2.71 -37.72 10.47
C THR A 145 3.50 -37.76 9.16
N VAL A 146 4.65 -37.08 9.08
CA VAL A 146 5.58 -37.16 7.93
C VAL A 146 6.14 -38.57 7.79
N ALA A 147 6.64 -39.18 8.87
CA ALA A 147 7.22 -40.52 8.85
C ALA A 147 6.18 -41.58 8.44
N ALA A 148 4.98 -41.55 9.03
CA ALA A 148 3.90 -42.45 8.66
C ALA A 148 3.44 -42.26 7.22
N SER A 149 3.39 -41.03 6.72
CA SER A 149 3.10 -40.75 5.31
C SER A 149 4.20 -41.30 4.38
N GLY A 150 5.48 -41.16 4.75
CA GLY A 150 6.62 -41.71 4.01
C GLY A 150 6.61 -43.24 3.93
N ILE A 151 6.39 -43.92 5.06
CA ILE A 151 6.16 -45.36 5.14
C ILE A 151 4.96 -45.77 4.27
N GLY A 152 3.88 -44.99 4.33
CA GLY A 152 2.68 -45.18 3.52
C GLY A 152 2.94 -45.14 2.01
N ILE A 153 3.84 -44.27 1.51
CA ILE A 153 4.27 -44.26 0.11
C ILE A 153 4.97 -45.59 -0.23
N GLY A 154 5.89 -46.05 0.62
CA GLY A 154 6.61 -47.31 0.45
C GLY A 154 5.65 -48.50 0.39
N VAL A 155 4.75 -48.62 1.35
CA VAL A 155 3.71 -49.67 1.41
C VAL A 155 2.77 -49.60 0.20
N ALA A 156 2.33 -48.40 -0.21
CA ALA A 156 1.49 -48.21 -1.38
C ALA A 156 2.19 -48.62 -2.69
N ALA A 157 3.49 -48.38 -2.80
CA ALA A 157 4.30 -48.73 -3.97
C ALA A 157 4.58 -50.24 -4.01
N VAL A 158 5.08 -50.83 -2.91
CA VAL A 158 5.42 -52.26 -2.79
C VAL A 158 4.16 -53.13 -2.92
N GLY A 159 3.06 -52.77 -2.26
CA GLY A 159 1.80 -53.50 -2.42
C GLY A 159 1.26 -53.46 -3.86
N ARG A 160 1.54 -52.38 -4.59
CA ARG A 160 1.14 -52.21 -6.00
C ARG A 160 2.04 -52.97 -6.98
N THR A 161 3.34 -53.09 -6.72
CA THR A 161 4.26 -53.90 -7.55
C THR A 161 4.10 -55.39 -7.29
N LEU A 162 3.91 -55.80 -6.03
CA LEU A 162 3.65 -57.19 -5.62
C LEU A 162 2.18 -57.64 -5.83
N MET A 163 1.33 -56.79 -6.43
CA MET A 163 -0.09 -57.06 -6.70
C MET A 163 -0.91 -57.58 -5.50
N LEU A 164 -0.59 -57.11 -4.29
CA LEU A 164 -1.31 -57.50 -3.07
C LEU A 164 -2.81 -57.13 -3.15
N PRO A 165 -3.70 -57.83 -2.42
CA PRO A 165 -5.10 -57.42 -2.29
C PRO A 165 -5.22 -56.00 -1.72
N ARG A 166 -6.25 -55.28 -2.16
CA ARG A 166 -6.54 -53.88 -1.75
C ARG A 166 -7.72 -53.84 -0.80
N LEU A 167 -7.71 -52.91 0.16
CA LEU A 167 -8.92 -52.61 0.92
C LEU A 167 -10.04 -52.04 0.03
N PRO A 168 -11.33 -52.25 0.38
CA PRO A 168 -12.46 -51.67 -0.34
C PRO A 168 -12.44 -50.13 -0.33
N ALA A 169 -12.95 -49.52 -1.40
CA ALA A 169 -13.00 -48.07 -1.55
C ALA A 169 -13.80 -47.35 -0.43
N GLY A 170 -14.75 -48.05 0.21
CA GLY A 170 -15.51 -47.57 1.36
C GLY A 170 -14.65 -47.02 2.50
N VAL A 171 -13.46 -47.59 2.72
CA VAL A 171 -12.55 -47.15 3.79
C VAL A 171 -11.95 -45.77 3.47
N MET A 172 -11.65 -45.46 2.20
CA MET A 172 -11.20 -44.12 1.79
C MET A 172 -12.30 -43.07 1.95
N ALA A 173 -13.55 -43.45 1.69
CA ALA A 173 -14.69 -42.55 1.82
C ALA A 173 -14.98 -42.21 3.28
N ALA A 174 -14.90 -43.18 4.19
CA ALA A 174 -15.06 -42.93 5.62
C ALA A 174 -14.07 -41.87 6.13
N VAL A 175 -12.76 -42.06 5.88
CA VAL A 175 -11.74 -41.08 6.32
C VAL A 175 -11.88 -39.74 5.58
N SER A 176 -12.19 -39.75 4.28
CA SER A 176 -12.39 -38.51 3.49
C SER A 176 -13.68 -37.76 3.85
N ALA A 177 -14.66 -38.40 4.47
CA ALA A 177 -15.84 -37.73 5.03
C ALA A 177 -15.49 -37.09 6.38
N VAL A 178 -14.82 -37.82 7.28
CA VAL A 178 -14.45 -37.33 8.62
C VAL A 178 -13.52 -36.11 8.54
N ASP A 179 -12.48 -36.13 7.69
CA ASP A 179 -11.49 -35.03 7.61
C ASP A 179 -12.05 -33.75 6.93
N TYR A 180 -13.06 -33.87 6.06
CA TYR A 180 -13.60 -32.74 5.28
C TYR A 180 -15.02 -32.30 5.67
N GLN A 181 -15.65 -32.94 6.66
CA GLN A 181 -16.97 -32.55 7.17
C GLN A 181 -16.82 -31.75 8.49
N PRO A 182 -17.01 -30.41 8.49
CA PRO A 182 -16.63 -29.55 9.62
C PRO A 182 -17.24 -29.95 10.96
N LYS A 183 -18.52 -30.37 10.95
CA LYS A 183 -19.24 -30.79 12.16
C LYS A 183 -18.71 -32.08 12.80
N VAL A 184 -18.08 -32.96 12.03
CA VAL A 184 -17.46 -34.20 12.55
C VAL A 184 -16.06 -33.88 13.06
N ARG A 185 -15.32 -33.08 12.29
CA ARG A 185 -13.98 -32.61 12.62
C ARG A 185 -13.95 -31.81 13.95
N ALA A 186 -14.88 -30.88 14.15
CA ALA A 186 -15.00 -30.11 15.39
C ALA A 186 -15.22 -30.97 16.65
N VAL A 187 -15.87 -32.14 16.53
CA VAL A 187 -16.04 -33.09 17.65
C VAL A 187 -14.76 -33.86 17.98
N LEU A 188 -13.84 -34.01 17.02
CA LEU A 188 -12.49 -34.53 17.27
C LEU A 188 -11.57 -33.44 17.83
N GLU A 189 -11.60 -32.23 17.27
CA GLU A 189 -10.82 -31.08 17.73
C GLU A 189 -11.18 -30.71 19.17
N GLY A 190 -12.47 -30.70 19.53
CA GLY A 190 -12.93 -30.51 20.91
C GLY A 190 -12.62 -31.64 21.89
N ARG A 191 -12.00 -32.75 21.46
CA ARG A 191 -11.57 -33.87 22.31
C ARG A 191 -10.05 -34.07 22.35
N LEU A 192 -9.36 -33.80 21.25
CA LEU A 192 -7.93 -34.09 21.05
C LEU A 192 -7.09 -32.80 20.87
N GLY A 193 -7.72 -31.62 20.90
CA GLY A 193 -7.13 -30.38 20.40
C GLY A 193 -6.99 -30.38 18.88
N VAL A 194 -6.79 -29.20 18.28
CA VAL A 194 -6.60 -29.09 16.82
C VAL A 194 -5.36 -29.87 16.34
N PRO A 195 -4.16 -29.77 16.98
CA PRO A 195 -2.99 -30.51 16.52
C PRO A 195 -3.14 -32.03 16.63
N GLY A 196 -3.76 -32.52 17.70
CA GLY A 196 -4.01 -33.95 17.93
C GLY A 196 -5.04 -34.52 16.95
N ALA A 197 -6.16 -33.83 16.75
CA ALA A 197 -7.16 -34.22 15.76
C ALA A 197 -6.57 -34.25 14.34
N ASP A 198 -5.79 -33.24 13.95
CA ASP A 198 -5.15 -33.21 12.63
C ASP A 198 -4.13 -34.34 12.45
N ALA A 199 -3.34 -34.65 13.49
CA ALA A 199 -2.39 -35.76 13.47
C ALA A 199 -3.08 -37.12 13.33
N VAL A 200 -4.20 -37.36 14.02
CA VAL A 200 -4.99 -38.60 13.94
C VAL A 200 -5.65 -38.76 12.57
N LEU A 201 -6.27 -37.71 12.04
CA LEU A 201 -6.90 -37.72 10.72
C LEU A 201 -5.86 -37.99 9.62
N SER A 202 -4.70 -37.35 9.74
CA SER A 202 -3.56 -37.52 8.83
C SER A 202 -2.97 -38.94 8.89
N LEU A 203 -2.83 -39.52 10.08
CA LEU A 203 -2.37 -40.90 10.26
C LEU A 203 -3.36 -41.91 9.65
N GLY A 204 -4.66 -41.72 9.90
CA GLY A 204 -5.73 -42.53 9.32
C GLY A 204 -5.76 -42.44 7.79
N ALA A 205 -5.60 -41.23 7.25
CA ALA A 205 -5.52 -40.99 5.81
C ALA A 205 -4.30 -41.68 5.19
N ALA A 206 -3.11 -41.51 5.76
CA ALA A 206 -1.88 -42.16 5.30
C ALA A 206 -2.01 -43.69 5.28
N THR A 207 -2.51 -44.28 6.37
CA THR A 207 -2.74 -45.73 6.51
C THR A 207 -3.73 -46.24 5.46
N VAL A 208 -4.84 -45.54 5.26
CA VAL A 208 -5.88 -45.96 4.32
C VAL A 208 -5.44 -45.79 2.85
N TYR A 209 -4.72 -44.73 2.50
CA TYR A 209 -4.13 -44.59 1.15
C TYR A 209 -3.01 -45.60 0.89
N ALA A 210 -2.27 -46.03 1.93
CA ALA A 210 -1.29 -47.11 1.84
C ALA A 210 -1.94 -48.47 1.53
N LEU A 211 -2.92 -48.88 2.35
CA LEU A 211 -3.63 -50.16 2.22
C LEU A 211 -4.56 -50.24 0.98
N THR A 212 -4.92 -49.09 0.38
CA THR A 212 -5.62 -49.03 -0.92
C THR A 212 -4.68 -48.87 -2.13
N GLN A 213 -3.36 -48.85 -1.91
CA GLN A 213 -2.33 -48.75 -2.95
C GLN A 213 -2.49 -47.50 -3.83
N ALA A 214 -2.70 -46.35 -3.18
CA ALA A 214 -2.93 -45.05 -3.79
C ALA A 214 -1.70 -44.12 -3.64
N PRO A 215 -0.49 -44.47 -4.14
CA PRO A 215 0.75 -43.76 -3.80
C PRO A 215 0.69 -42.27 -4.10
N ALA A 216 0.07 -41.85 -5.22
CA ALA A 216 -0.07 -40.43 -5.55
C ALA A 216 -0.87 -39.62 -4.50
N ALA A 217 -1.85 -40.24 -3.82
CA ALA A 217 -2.58 -39.59 -2.74
C ALA A 217 -1.70 -39.48 -1.48
N VAL A 218 -0.96 -40.53 -1.13
CA VAL A 218 0.01 -40.47 -0.01
C VAL A 218 1.12 -39.45 -0.29
N THR A 219 1.62 -39.34 -1.53
CA THR A 219 2.68 -38.39 -1.90
C THR A 219 2.21 -36.94 -1.78
N VAL A 220 0.99 -36.61 -2.19
CA VAL A 220 0.41 -35.27 -1.99
C VAL A 220 0.32 -34.96 -0.50
N GLU A 221 -0.14 -35.91 0.31
CA GLU A 221 -0.29 -35.75 1.75
C GLU A 221 1.05 -35.65 2.49
N PHE A 222 2.06 -36.43 2.08
CA PHE A 222 3.44 -36.34 2.56
C PHE A 222 4.05 -34.96 2.28
N VAL A 223 3.85 -34.40 1.08
CA VAL A 223 4.37 -33.05 0.74
C VAL A 223 3.66 -31.96 1.57
N ARG A 224 2.36 -32.12 1.86
CA ARG A 224 1.63 -31.22 2.78
C ARG A 224 2.22 -31.27 4.20
N HIS A 225 2.44 -32.47 4.75
CA HIS A 225 3.03 -32.62 6.08
C HIS A 225 4.49 -32.18 6.15
N LEU A 226 5.28 -32.40 5.10
CA LEU A 226 6.67 -31.96 5.04
C LEU A 226 6.76 -30.42 5.06
N ALA A 227 5.82 -29.71 4.42
CA ALA A 227 5.73 -28.25 4.51
C ALA A 227 5.36 -27.79 5.95
N GLN A 228 4.36 -28.40 6.58
CA GLN A 228 3.97 -28.09 7.97
C GLN A 228 5.08 -28.44 8.99
N LEU A 229 5.86 -29.50 8.75
CA LEU A 229 7.01 -29.85 9.59
C LEU A 229 8.12 -28.80 9.46
N ALA A 230 8.42 -28.33 8.24
CA ALA A 230 9.43 -27.29 8.01
C ALA A 230 8.99 -25.90 8.53
N GLU A 231 7.69 -25.58 8.48
CA GLU A 231 7.07 -24.45 9.18
C GLU A 231 7.30 -24.53 10.70
N THR A 232 7.02 -25.70 11.30
CA THR A 232 7.19 -25.92 12.74
C THR A 232 8.65 -25.86 13.17
N ALA A 233 9.56 -26.44 12.37
CA ALA A 233 11.00 -26.42 12.65
C ALA A 233 11.58 -25.00 12.60
N ALA A 234 11.34 -24.26 11.50
CA ALA A 234 11.83 -22.89 11.36
C ALA A 234 11.28 -21.96 12.46
N ALA A 235 10.03 -22.15 12.89
CA ALA A 235 9.46 -21.40 14.01
C ALA A 235 10.12 -21.76 15.36
N ALA A 236 10.48 -23.03 15.58
CA ALA A 236 11.21 -23.47 16.77
C ALA A 236 12.64 -22.91 16.82
N ASP A 237 13.33 -22.90 15.68
CA ASP A 237 14.69 -22.35 15.53
C ASP A 237 14.69 -20.82 15.73
N ALA A 238 13.68 -20.13 15.17
CA ALA A 238 13.49 -18.69 15.38
C ALA A 238 13.12 -18.34 16.83
N TRP A 239 12.31 -19.17 17.51
CA TRP A 239 12.06 -19.04 18.95
C TRP A 239 13.36 -19.22 19.77
N GLN A 240 14.15 -20.26 19.50
CA GLN A 240 15.42 -20.48 20.19
C GLN A 240 16.42 -19.34 19.98
N ALA A 241 16.40 -18.69 18.82
CA ALA A 241 17.26 -17.53 18.54
C ALA A 241 16.81 -16.24 19.24
N LEU A 242 15.51 -16.09 19.55
CA LEU A 242 14.92 -14.85 20.08
C LEU A 242 14.59 -14.92 21.59
N GLU A 243 14.43 -16.12 22.17
CA GLU A 243 14.16 -16.30 23.60
C GLU A 243 15.16 -15.58 24.53
N PRO A 244 16.49 -15.53 24.23
CA PRO A 244 17.43 -14.82 25.09
C PRO A 244 17.12 -13.34 25.28
N GLU A 245 16.55 -12.70 24.25
CA GLU A 245 16.12 -11.29 24.25
C GLU A 245 14.74 -11.10 24.89
N LEU A 246 13.84 -12.09 24.76
CA LEU A 246 12.46 -11.99 25.27
C LEU A 246 12.30 -12.39 26.74
N ALA A 247 13.09 -13.36 27.22
CA ALA A 247 12.95 -13.90 28.57
C ALA A 247 13.27 -12.93 29.73
N PRO A 248 14.16 -11.93 29.60
CA PRO A 248 14.37 -10.90 30.62
C PRO A 248 13.09 -10.20 31.06
N ASP A 249 12.13 -9.98 30.15
CA ASP A 249 10.85 -9.30 30.38
C ASP A 249 9.63 -10.22 30.13
N ALA A 250 9.82 -11.53 30.30
CA ALA A 250 8.74 -12.52 30.14
C ALA A 250 7.72 -12.57 31.30
N GLU A 251 7.91 -11.83 32.38
CA GLU A 251 6.92 -11.78 33.47
C GLU A 251 5.74 -10.87 33.11
N CYS A 252 4.59 -11.46 32.75
CA CYS A 252 3.41 -10.72 32.32
C CYS A 252 2.19 -11.10 33.17
N ARG A 253 1.72 -10.15 34.00
CA ARG A 253 0.69 -10.34 35.04
C ARG A 253 -0.74 -10.01 34.60
N THR A 254 -1.02 -9.90 33.30
CA THR A 254 -2.37 -9.59 32.81
C THR A 254 -3.32 -10.77 33.03
N VAL A 255 -4.24 -10.63 33.99
CA VAL A 255 -5.34 -11.57 34.26
C VAL A 255 -6.67 -10.85 34.00
N GLY A 256 -6.99 -10.67 32.73
CA GLY A 256 -8.34 -10.37 32.28
C GLY A 256 -9.04 -11.67 31.86
N PRO A 257 -10.38 -11.76 31.93
CA PRO A 257 -11.11 -12.86 31.31
C PRO A 257 -10.84 -12.86 29.80
N GLU A 258 -10.72 -14.05 29.19
CA GLU A 258 -10.52 -14.17 27.75
C GLU A 258 -11.75 -13.60 27.02
N PRO A 259 -11.59 -12.55 26.20
CA PRO A 259 -12.73 -11.79 25.69
C PRO A 259 -13.44 -12.55 24.56
N VAL A 260 -14.71 -12.87 24.78
CA VAL A 260 -15.52 -13.59 23.81
C VAL A 260 -15.88 -12.67 22.64
N ARG A 261 -15.37 -13.00 21.44
CA ARG A 261 -15.71 -12.35 20.17
C ARG A 261 -17.24 -12.17 20.03
N PRO A 262 -17.75 -10.96 19.72
CA PRO A 262 -19.18 -10.64 19.84
C PRO A 262 -20.09 -11.38 18.85
N CYS A 263 -19.53 -11.94 17.77
CA CYS A 263 -20.23 -12.81 16.82
C CYS A 263 -19.26 -13.86 16.24
N PRO A 264 -19.75 -14.97 15.67
CA PRO A 264 -18.89 -15.99 15.05
C PRO A 264 -18.00 -15.44 13.91
N LEU A 265 -16.76 -15.92 13.82
CA LEU A 265 -15.79 -15.50 12.81
C LEU A 265 -16.30 -15.81 11.37
N PRO A 266 -16.41 -14.83 10.45
CA PRO A 266 -17.03 -15.03 9.14
C PRO A 266 -16.35 -16.09 8.27
N ASP A 267 -17.09 -17.09 7.78
CA ASP A 267 -16.55 -18.18 6.94
C ASP A 267 -15.81 -17.64 5.71
N GLY A 268 -14.55 -18.06 5.51
CA GLY A 268 -13.74 -17.72 4.33
C GLY A 268 -14.20 -18.41 3.04
N VAL A 269 -13.55 -18.11 1.91
CA VAL A 269 -13.92 -18.73 0.61
C VAL A 269 -13.72 -20.26 0.62
N VAL A 270 -12.75 -20.76 1.38
CA VAL A 270 -12.47 -22.19 1.55
C VAL A 270 -13.56 -22.83 2.42
N GLU A 271 -13.92 -22.23 3.55
CA GLU A 271 -14.96 -22.71 4.47
C GLU A 271 -16.32 -22.79 3.76
N ARG A 272 -16.74 -21.68 3.12
CA ARG A 272 -17.98 -21.61 2.33
C ARG A 272 -17.98 -22.60 1.15
N HIS A 273 -16.82 -23.00 0.63
CA HIS A 273 -16.74 -24.06 -0.38
C HIS A 273 -16.80 -25.46 0.24
N ALA A 274 -16.08 -25.69 1.33
CA ALA A 274 -16.03 -26.97 2.04
C ALA A 274 -17.40 -27.39 2.59
N GLU A 275 -18.18 -26.45 3.13
CA GLU A 275 -19.53 -26.72 3.64
C GLU A 275 -20.50 -27.12 2.50
N ARG A 276 -20.41 -26.44 1.35
CA ARG A 276 -21.12 -26.82 0.11
C ARG A 276 -20.66 -28.19 -0.42
N CYS A 277 -19.36 -28.47 -0.41
CA CYS A 277 -18.80 -29.77 -0.80
C CYS A 277 -19.23 -30.90 0.14
N GLY A 278 -19.30 -30.69 1.46
CA GLY A 278 -19.79 -31.69 2.42
C GLY A 278 -21.27 -32.04 2.20
N ARG A 279 -22.12 -31.03 1.90
CA ARG A 279 -23.51 -31.26 1.49
C ARG A 279 -23.58 -32.04 0.15
N ALA A 280 -22.76 -31.65 -0.84
CA ALA A 280 -22.68 -32.34 -2.12
C ALA A 280 -22.14 -33.79 -2.00
N GLN A 281 -21.20 -34.04 -1.09
CA GLN A 281 -20.61 -35.35 -0.80
C GLN A 281 -21.66 -36.34 -0.30
N ALA A 282 -22.49 -35.94 0.66
CA ALA A 282 -23.59 -36.75 1.14
C ALA A 282 -24.62 -37.07 0.04
N MET A 283 -25.03 -36.06 -0.75
CA MET A 283 -25.97 -36.24 -1.86
C MET A 283 -25.41 -37.13 -2.99
N ALA A 284 -24.13 -36.95 -3.35
CA ALA A 284 -23.47 -37.73 -4.40
C ALA A 284 -23.29 -39.19 -3.98
N ALA A 285 -22.85 -39.45 -2.73
CA ALA A 285 -22.72 -40.80 -2.20
C ALA A 285 -24.07 -41.53 -2.14
N ALA A 286 -25.12 -40.87 -1.64
CA ALA A 286 -26.46 -41.44 -1.54
C ALA A 286 -27.08 -41.72 -2.93
N SER A 287 -27.01 -40.76 -3.85
CA SER A 287 -27.59 -40.91 -5.20
C SER A 287 -26.85 -41.94 -6.05
N VAL A 288 -25.51 -41.94 -6.06
CA VAL A 288 -24.72 -42.96 -6.77
C VAL A 288 -24.93 -44.34 -6.16
N GLY A 289 -24.96 -44.45 -4.82
CA GLY A 289 -25.24 -45.70 -4.12
C GLY A 289 -26.63 -46.27 -4.42
N ALA A 290 -27.66 -45.43 -4.46
CA ALA A 290 -29.01 -45.85 -4.82
C ALA A 290 -29.13 -46.28 -6.30
N LEU A 291 -28.46 -45.56 -7.21
CA LEU A 291 -28.52 -45.81 -8.66
C LEU A 291 -27.73 -47.05 -9.09
N THR A 292 -26.53 -47.23 -8.55
CA THR A 292 -25.61 -48.34 -8.91
C THR A 292 -25.79 -49.59 -8.05
N ARG A 293 -26.33 -49.42 -6.83
CA ARG A 293 -26.34 -50.42 -5.75
C ARG A 293 -24.95 -50.94 -5.35
N ASP A 294 -23.89 -50.20 -5.68
CA ASP A 294 -22.51 -50.50 -5.31
C ASP A 294 -22.00 -49.53 -4.23
N PRO A 295 -21.64 -50.01 -3.02
CA PRO A 295 -21.00 -49.17 -2.00
C PRO A 295 -19.61 -48.68 -2.42
N GLY A 296 -18.92 -49.36 -3.34
CA GLY A 296 -17.64 -48.90 -3.92
C GLY A 296 -17.80 -47.64 -4.78
N ALA A 297 -18.83 -47.58 -5.61
CA ALA A 297 -19.21 -46.40 -6.40
C ALA A 297 -19.68 -45.26 -5.48
N ALA A 298 -20.53 -45.54 -4.49
CA ALA A 298 -20.97 -44.54 -3.49
C ALA A 298 -19.77 -43.92 -2.74
N ALA A 299 -18.83 -44.77 -2.31
CA ALA A 299 -17.59 -44.34 -1.68
C ALA A 299 -16.70 -43.52 -2.63
N THR A 300 -16.62 -43.91 -3.90
CA THR A 300 -15.85 -43.17 -4.91
C THR A 300 -16.44 -41.78 -5.13
N ALA A 301 -17.77 -41.64 -5.15
CA ALA A 301 -18.45 -40.33 -5.22
C ALA A 301 -18.08 -39.45 -4.03
N ALA A 302 -18.08 -40.00 -2.81
CA ALA A 302 -17.72 -39.27 -1.61
C ALA A 302 -16.25 -38.76 -1.62
N VAL A 303 -15.32 -39.52 -2.20
CA VAL A 303 -13.91 -39.09 -2.35
C VAL A 303 -13.76 -38.07 -3.49
N VAL A 304 -14.57 -38.15 -4.54
CA VAL A 304 -14.54 -37.23 -5.70
C VAL A 304 -14.99 -35.81 -5.33
N THR A 305 -15.91 -35.65 -4.38
CA THR A 305 -16.43 -34.35 -3.93
C THR A 305 -15.59 -33.66 -2.83
N ALA A 306 -14.48 -34.26 -2.40
CA ALA A 306 -13.67 -33.71 -1.31
C ALA A 306 -12.86 -32.47 -1.77
N PRO A 307 -12.91 -31.32 -1.07
CA PRO A 307 -12.34 -30.03 -1.51
C PRO A 307 -10.81 -29.93 -1.31
N LYS A 308 -10.07 -31.02 -1.58
CA LYS A 308 -8.65 -31.18 -1.21
C LYS A 308 -7.73 -30.09 -1.77
N ALA A 309 -8.00 -29.59 -2.97
CA ALA A 309 -7.18 -28.55 -3.58
C ALA A 309 -7.32 -27.18 -2.89
N ALA A 310 -8.48 -26.87 -2.30
CA ALA A 310 -8.70 -25.63 -1.57
C ALA A 310 -7.89 -25.62 -0.26
N ARG A 311 -8.05 -26.68 0.56
CA ARG A 311 -7.26 -26.86 1.79
C ARG A 311 -5.76 -26.90 1.50
N ASN A 312 -5.33 -27.68 0.50
CA ASN A 312 -3.91 -27.79 0.14
C ASN A 312 -3.30 -26.47 -0.36
N SER A 313 -4.06 -25.62 -1.06
CA SER A 313 -3.52 -24.34 -1.52
C SER A 313 -3.32 -23.35 -0.38
N ARG A 314 -4.26 -23.28 0.58
CA ARG A 314 -4.08 -22.46 1.79
C ARG A 314 -2.98 -23.00 2.70
N GLU A 315 -2.94 -24.31 2.96
CA GLU A 315 -1.88 -24.91 3.80
C GLU A 315 -0.49 -24.72 3.21
N ALA A 316 -0.28 -24.99 1.91
CA ALA A 316 1.02 -24.78 1.28
C ALA A 316 1.40 -23.29 1.21
N PHE A 317 0.43 -22.38 1.11
CA PHE A 317 0.69 -20.95 1.24
C PHE A 317 1.16 -20.59 2.65
N ALA A 318 0.36 -20.92 3.68
CA ALA A 318 0.64 -20.59 5.07
C ALA A 318 1.97 -21.18 5.56
N SER A 319 2.21 -22.48 5.34
CA SER A 319 3.47 -23.13 5.73
C SER A 319 4.70 -22.56 5.01
N THR A 320 4.57 -22.18 3.74
CA THR A 320 5.69 -21.57 2.99
C THR A 320 5.96 -20.13 3.46
N LEU A 321 4.91 -19.36 3.74
CA LEU A 321 5.00 -18.00 4.26
C LEU A 321 5.61 -18.00 5.67
N GLY A 322 5.04 -18.79 6.59
CA GLY A 322 5.46 -18.88 7.99
C GLY A 322 6.90 -19.34 8.13
N ARG A 323 7.30 -20.37 7.37
CA ARG A 323 8.72 -20.75 7.28
C ARG A 323 9.57 -19.60 6.75
N GLY A 324 9.19 -18.96 5.65
CA GLY A 324 10.01 -17.91 5.02
C GLY A 324 10.16 -16.62 5.83
N LEU A 325 9.24 -16.35 6.77
CA LEU A 325 9.34 -15.27 7.76
C LEU A 325 10.25 -15.66 8.93
N ALA A 326 10.12 -16.90 9.43
CA ALA A 326 10.95 -17.43 10.52
C ALA A 326 12.42 -17.66 10.10
N ASP A 327 12.65 -18.25 8.91
CA ASP A 327 13.97 -18.43 8.27
C ASP A 327 14.76 -17.11 8.14
N ARG A 328 14.06 -15.97 8.10
CA ARG A 328 14.64 -14.62 8.03
C ARG A 328 14.82 -13.93 9.37
N ARG A 329 14.18 -14.43 10.42
CA ARG A 329 13.96 -13.72 11.69
C ARG A 329 13.25 -12.37 11.52
N ASP A 330 12.47 -12.20 10.46
CA ASP A 330 11.59 -11.03 10.31
C ASP A 330 10.53 -11.04 11.43
N LEU A 331 10.04 -12.23 11.78
CA LEU A 331 8.79 -12.43 12.53
C LEU A 331 8.70 -13.85 13.12
N VAL A 332 8.27 -13.96 14.38
CA VAL A 332 8.03 -15.21 15.11
C VAL A 332 6.53 -15.42 15.32
N GLN A 333 6.00 -16.55 14.88
CA GLN A 333 4.60 -16.92 15.12
C GLN A 333 4.47 -17.58 16.49
N LEU A 334 3.70 -17.00 17.41
CA LEU A 334 3.35 -17.65 18.67
C LEU A 334 2.18 -18.63 18.47
N ARG A 335 1.24 -18.34 17.57
CA ARG A 335 0.14 -19.24 17.18
C ARG A 335 0.20 -19.58 15.67
N PRO A 336 0.50 -20.83 15.25
CA PRO A 336 0.58 -21.21 13.83
C PRO A 336 -0.72 -21.05 13.03
N GLU A 337 -1.88 -20.97 13.68
CA GLU A 337 -3.17 -20.79 13.01
C GLU A 337 -3.36 -19.36 12.46
N ALA A 338 -2.63 -18.38 13.00
CA ALA A 338 -2.73 -16.96 12.64
C ALA A 338 -2.52 -16.69 11.14
N LEU A 339 -1.49 -17.30 10.53
CA LEU A 339 -1.21 -17.12 9.09
C LEU A 339 -2.27 -17.77 8.19
N ARG A 340 -3.12 -18.64 8.74
CA ARG A 340 -4.22 -19.30 8.03
C ARG A 340 -5.51 -18.46 8.02
N LEU A 341 -5.50 -17.29 8.66
CA LEU A 341 -6.56 -16.27 8.63
C LEU A 341 -6.27 -15.09 7.67
N LEU A 342 -5.07 -15.02 7.08
CA LEU A 342 -4.68 -13.95 6.15
C LEU A 342 -5.55 -13.84 4.89
N ASP A 343 -6.29 -14.90 4.51
CA ASP A 343 -7.26 -14.85 3.41
C ASP A 343 -8.61 -14.23 3.82
N ARG A 344 -8.81 -13.94 5.10
CA ARG A 344 -10.07 -13.44 5.70
C ARG A 344 -9.97 -12.03 6.29
N VAL A 345 -8.78 -11.52 6.63
CA VAL A 345 -8.59 -10.17 7.22
C VAL A 345 -9.28 -9.09 6.37
N ASP A 346 -10.19 -8.32 6.98
CA ASP A 346 -11.00 -7.28 6.33
C ASP A 346 -10.65 -5.86 6.81
N ALA A 347 -10.15 -5.74 8.05
CA ALA A 347 -9.69 -4.49 8.64
C ALA A 347 -8.41 -4.72 9.46
N VAL A 348 -7.57 -3.68 9.53
CA VAL A 348 -6.39 -3.61 10.39
C VAL A 348 -6.53 -2.38 11.27
N VAL A 349 -6.74 -2.61 12.57
CA VAL A 349 -6.71 -1.57 13.60
C VAL A 349 -5.25 -1.35 14.00
N VAL A 350 -4.76 -0.12 13.87
CA VAL A 350 -3.37 0.25 14.12
C VAL A 350 -3.30 1.19 15.32
N ASP A 351 -2.50 0.82 16.32
CA ASP A 351 -2.14 1.72 17.42
C ASP A 351 -1.27 2.88 16.87
N PRO A 352 -1.65 4.16 17.10
CA PRO A 352 -0.85 5.30 16.68
C PRO A 352 0.62 5.22 17.09
N ARG A 353 0.90 4.65 18.28
CA ARG A 353 2.24 4.51 18.86
C ARG A 353 3.08 3.46 18.14
N ALA A 354 2.46 2.48 17.47
CA ALA A 354 3.17 1.47 16.68
C ALA A 354 3.62 1.98 15.30
N LEU A 355 3.25 3.21 14.92
CA LEU A 355 3.75 3.89 13.72
C LEU A 355 4.83 4.95 14.05
N ALA A 356 5.28 5.00 15.31
CA ALA A 356 6.19 6.00 15.82
C ALA A 356 7.47 5.38 16.41
N THR A 357 8.52 6.19 16.54
CA THR A 357 9.77 5.88 17.23
C THR A 357 9.90 6.75 18.48
N ASP A 358 10.84 6.41 19.37
CA ASP A 358 11.07 7.16 20.62
C ASP A 358 11.71 8.55 20.41
N GLU A 359 12.12 8.89 19.18
CA GLU A 359 12.59 10.25 18.85
C GLU A 359 11.41 11.24 18.90
N LEU A 360 11.53 12.29 19.72
CA LEU A 360 10.60 13.42 19.66
C LEU A 360 11.02 14.43 18.59
N ARG A 361 10.03 15.14 18.03
CA ARG A 361 10.25 16.24 17.06
C ARG A 361 9.24 17.38 17.24
N VAL A 362 9.65 18.57 16.83
CA VAL A 362 8.79 19.76 16.74
C VAL A 362 7.86 19.62 15.53
N GLY A 363 6.56 19.82 15.74
CA GLY A 363 5.50 19.69 14.74
C GLY A 363 4.76 21.00 14.48
N ARG A 364 3.43 20.91 14.39
CA ARG A 364 2.55 22.01 13.96
C ARG A 364 2.49 23.14 15.00
N PHE A 365 2.33 24.37 14.51
CA PHE A 365 2.07 25.55 15.32
C PHE A 365 0.57 25.86 15.40
N ARG A 366 0.12 26.49 16.49
CA ARG A 366 -1.23 27.05 16.65
C ARG A 366 -1.10 28.47 17.20
N ASP A 367 -1.84 29.42 16.64
CA ASP A 367 -1.78 30.85 17.02
C ASP A 367 -0.36 31.47 16.96
N VAL A 368 0.45 31.09 15.97
CA VAL A 368 1.78 31.66 15.69
C VAL A 368 1.76 32.35 14.32
N ALA A 369 2.17 33.61 14.27
CA ALA A 369 2.25 34.36 13.01
C ALA A 369 3.39 33.82 12.13
N GLU A 370 3.19 33.89 10.81
CA GLU A 370 4.10 33.33 9.79
C GLU A 370 5.56 33.79 9.98
N ALA A 371 5.77 35.10 10.15
CA ALA A 371 7.09 35.70 10.39
C ALA A 371 7.79 35.21 11.68
N ASP A 372 7.02 34.78 12.69
CA ASP A 372 7.56 34.28 13.97
C ASP A 372 7.87 32.77 13.92
N ARG A 373 7.31 32.01 12.97
CA ARG A 373 7.44 30.52 12.90
C ARG A 373 8.89 30.04 12.96
N ALA A 374 9.81 30.71 12.27
CA ALA A 374 11.22 30.34 12.23
C ALA A 374 11.90 30.46 13.62
N ALA A 375 11.65 31.56 14.34
CA ALA A 375 12.18 31.77 15.68
C ALA A 375 11.53 30.83 16.71
N VAL A 376 10.22 30.58 16.58
CA VAL A 376 9.48 29.63 17.44
C VAL A 376 9.94 28.19 17.22
N TRP A 377 10.23 27.78 15.98
CA TRP A 377 10.78 26.46 15.68
C TRP A 377 12.17 26.28 16.30
N GLN A 378 13.08 27.24 16.12
CA GLN A 378 14.42 27.19 16.72
C GLN A 378 14.38 27.18 18.25
N TRP A 379 13.46 27.94 18.86
CA TRP A 379 13.22 27.90 20.30
C TRP A 379 12.72 26.52 20.76
N ALA A 380 11.74 25.93 20.06
CA ALA A 380 11.21 24.62 20.40
C ALA A 380 12.26 23.51 20.21
N GLN A 381 13.02 23.55 19.11
CA GLN A 381 14.03 22.56 18.76
C GLN A 381 15.19 22.56 19.78
N SER A 382 15.70 23.74 20.15
CA SER A 382 16.77 23.85 21.16
C SER A 382 16.32 23.43 22.57
N ARG A 383 15.04 23.64 22.92
CA ARG A 383 14.45 23.12 24.18
C ARG A 383 14.23 21.61 24.14
N LEU A 384 13.92 21.05 22.96
CA LEU A 384 13.77 19.63 22.74
C LEU A 384 15.12 18.89 22.82
N GLU A 385 16.16 19.44 22.19
CA GLU A 385 17.54 18.95 22.27
C GLU A 385 18.11 19.03 23.70
N ALA A 386 17.66 20.02 24.49
CA ALA A 386 17.97 20.11 25.93
C ALA A 386 17.14 19.15 26.82
N GLY A 387 16.21 18.38 26.26
CA GLY A 387 15.34 17.46 26.99
C GLY A 387 14.23 18.12 27.81
N GLU A 388 13.93 19.40 27.56
CA GLU A 388 12.93 20.17 28.33
C GLU A 388 11.48 20.01 27.84
N LEU A 389 11.27 19.47 26.63
CA LEU A 389 9.94 19.29 26.03
C LEU A 389 9.60 17.79 25.87
N SER A 390 8.46 17.38 26.42
CA SER A 390 7.82 16.07 26.17
C SER A 390 7.00 16.07 24.88
N ALA A 391 6.40 14.95 24.51
CA ALA A 391 5.23 14.96 23.62
C ALA A 391 4.09 15.83 24.22
N GLY A 392 3.24 16.40 23.35
CA GLY A 392 2.09 17.25 23.70
C GLY A 392 2.18 18.69 23.19
N TRP A 393 1.13 19.48 23.47
CA TRP A 393 1.04 20.90 23.09
C TRP A 393 1.69 21.82 24.13
N HIS A 394 2.84 22.40 23.79
CA HIS A 394 3.59 23.35 24.62
C HIS A 394 3.22 24.80 24.32
N ARG A 395 3.36 25.69 25.30
CA ARG A 395 3.12 27.14 25.14
C ARG A 395 4.41 27.86 24.78
N VAL A 396 4.36 28.66 23.72
CA VAL A 396 5.49 29.45 23.22
C VAL A 396 5.83 30.58 24.20
N ALA A 397 7.11 30.92 24.31
CA ALA A 397 7.60 31.98 25.17
C ALA A 397 7.03 33.37 24.77
N PRO A 398 6.70 34.28 25.72
CA PRO A 398 6.04 35.55 25.41
C PRO A 398 6.81 36.52 24.48
N ALA A 399 8.11 36.29 24.25
CA ALA A 399 8.94 37.12 23.36
C ALA A 399 8.62 36.94 21.87
N PHE A 400 7.99 35.82 21.48
CA PHE A 400 7.60 35.50 20.09
C PHE A 400 6.09 35.70 19.84
N GLY A 401 5.43 36.49 20.69
CA GLY A 401 4.06 36.92 20.47
C GLY A 401 4.04 38.33 19.91
N GLY A 402 3.48 38.50 18.70
CA GLY A 402 3.27 39.81 18.08
C GLY A 402 2.68 40.84 19.05
N ALA A 403 3.20 42.07 19.00
CA ALA A 403 3.14 43.05 20.09
C ALA A 403 1.75 43.22 20.74
N ALA A 404 1.72 43.17 22.07
CA ALA A 404 0.51 43.05 22.90
C ALA A 404 -0.60 44.08 22.57
N ARG A 405 -1.58 43.64 21.79
CA ARG A 405 -2.90 44.27 21.65
C ARG A 405 -3.97 43.20 21.82
N ASN A 406 -4.95 43.46 22.69
CA ASN A 406 -6.20 42.69 22.88
C ASN A 406 -6.15 41.35 23.66
N GLY A 407 -5.03 40.98 24.30
CA GLY A 407 -5.04 40.06 25.47
C GLY A 407 -5.38 38.57 25.23
N ARG A 408 -5.54 38.15 23.97
CA ARG A 408 -5.68 36.78 23.47
C ARG A 408 -4.89 36.71 22.15
N THR A 409 -4.06 35.72 21.84
CA THR A 409 -3.71 34.44 22.49
C THR A 409 -2.21 34.36 22.84
N ARG A 410 -1.75 33.21 23.36
CA ARG A 410 -0.32 32.83 23.36
C ARG A 410 -0.17 31.62 22.45
N GLY A 411 0.72 31.69 21.47
CA GLY A 411 0.98 30.62 20.52
C GLY A 411 1.34 29.30 21.21
N GLN A 412 1.03 28.19 20.54
CA GLN A 412 1.39 26.84 20.94
C GLN A 412 2.20 26.14 19.86
N VAL A 413 3.02 25.18 20.27
CA VAL A 413 3.75 24.27 19.39
C VAL A 413 3.49 22.84 19.84
N LEU A 414 3.15 21.97 18.90
CA LEU A 414 3.03 20.53 19.14
C LEU A 414 4.42 19.90 19.10
N VAL A 415 4.77 19.13 20.12
CA VAL A 415 5.88 18.17 20.08
C VAL A 415 5.27 16.77 20.06
N TYR A 416 5.79 15.89 19.21
CA TYR A 416 5.22 14.57 18.98
C TYR A 416 6.32 13.57 18.60
N GLN A 417 6.04 12.28 18.75
CA GLN A 417 6.97 11.23 18.33
C GLN A 417 7.17 11.25 16.80
N ARG A 418 8.36 10.85 16.37
CA ARG A 418 8.72 10.70 14.96
C ARG A 418 8.02 9.49 14.38
N HIS A 419 7.37 9.63 13.23
CA HIS A 419 6.81 8.48 12.51
C HIS A 419 7.94 7.63 11.93
N ASP A 420 7.82 6.30 12.02
CA ASP A 420 8.78 5.39 11.40
C ASP A 420 8.81 5.65 9.86
N PRO A 421 9.99 5.71 9.22
CA PRO A 421 10.16 5.89 7.78
C PRO A 421 9.42 4.89 6.85
N ARG A 422 8.83 3.82 7.40
CA ARG A 422 8.03 2.81 6.70
C ARG A 422 6.53 2.91 7.02
N ALA A 423 6.10 3.73 7.99
CA ALA A 423 4.70 3.81 8.43
C ALA A 423 3.72 4.10 7.26
N HIS A 424 4.05 5.06 6.41
CA HIS A 424 3.32 5.34 5.16
C HIS A 424 3.27 4.13 4.22
N GLY A 425 4.34 3.34 4.13
CA GLY A 425 4.41 2.13 3.32
C GLY A 425 3.54 0.99 3.87
N VAL A 426 3.49 0.82 5.20
CA VAL A 426 2.59 -0.13 5.87
C VAL A 426 1.13 0.25 5.62
N LEU A 427 0.74 1.52 5.87
CA LEU A 427 -0.63 1.99 5.65
C LEU A 427 -1.04 1.90 4.16
N ALA A 428 -0.13 2.19 3.23
CA ALA A 428 -0.37 2.01 1.81
C ALA A 428 -0.60 0.53 1.44
N GLU A 429 0.17 -0.39 2.02
CA GLU A 429 0.02 -1.82 1.75
C GLU A 429 -1.22 -2.43 2.40
N ILE A 430 -1.68 -1.93 3.57
CA ILE A 430 -2.97 -2.34 4.17
C ILE A 430 -4.12 -2.06 3.19
N ARG A 431 -4.14 -0.85 2.61
CA ARG A 431 -5.16 -0.47 1.62
C ARG A 431 -5.00 -1.26 0.31
N ARG A 432 -3.77 -1.47 -0.16
CA ARG A 432 -3.46 -2.32 -1.34
C ARG A 432 -3.81 -3.79 -1.11
N ALA A 433 -3.78 -4.26 0.13
CA ALA A 433 -4.22 -5.59 0.51
C ALA A 433 -5.74 -5.79 0.35
N GLY A 434 -6.50 -4.69 0.27
CA GLY A 434 -7.96 -4.68 0.30
C GLY A 434 -8.48 -4.93 1.72
N ALA A 435 -7.81 -4.37 2.73
CA ALA A 435 -8.30 -4.26 4.10
C ALA A 435 -8.39 -2.78 4.49
N GLN A 436 -9.32 -2.42 5.38
CA GLN A 436 -9.46 -1.03 5.84
C GLN A 436 -8.42 -0.72 6.93
N ALA A 437 -7.74 0.42 6.79
CA ALA A 437 -6.82 0.94 7.81
C ALA A 437 -7.60 1.81 8.81
N VAL A 438 -7.60 1.42 10.09
CA VAL A 438 -8.38 2.07 11.16
C VAL A 438 -7.45 2.46 12.31
N SER A 439 -7.67 3.61 12.95
CA SER A 439 -6.95 4.03 14.16
C SER A 439 -7.78 4.98 15.04
N LEU A 440 -7.18 5.60 16.05
CA LEU A 440 -7.80 6.62 16.90
C LEU A 440 -7.48 8.04 16.40
N ASN A 441 -8.40 8.98 16.62
CA ASN A 441 -8.28 10.39 16.26
C ASN A 441 -7.36 11.16 17.25
N VAL A 442 -6.05 10.92 17.17
CA VAL A 442 -5.04 11.53 18.06
C VAL A 442 -4.11 12.48 17.30
N ASP A 443 -3.58 13.51 17.97
CA ASP A 443 -2.76 14.58 17.33
C ASP A 443 -1.39 14.06 16.86
N GLU A 444 -0.87 13.01 17.51
CA GLU A 444 0.38 12.31 17.18
C GLU A 444 0.38 11.69 15.78
N LEU A 445 -0.80 11.39 15.20
CA LEU A 445 -0.88 10.90 13.82
C LEU A 445 -0.44 11.95 12.80
N GLY A 446 -0.58 13.25 13.09
CA GLY A 446 -0.21 14.34 12.17
C GLY A 446 -0.77 14.11 10.76
N ASP A 447 0.13 13.98 9.78
CA ASP A 447 -0.21 13.83 8.36
C ASP A 447 -0.69 12.41 7.99
N LEU A 448 -0.39 11.40 8.83
CA LEU A 448 -0.87 10.02 8.67
C LEU A 448 -2.40 9.91 8.75
N ARG A 449 -3.11 10.91 9.32
CA ARG A 449 -4.58 10.93 9.40
C ARG A 449 -5.26 10.69 8.04
N SER A 450 -4.71 11.27 6.97
CA SER A 450 -5.18 11.10 5.57
C SER A 450 -4.96 9.68 5.00
N SER A 451 -4.13 8.87 5.66
CA SER A 451 -3.87 7.47 5.29
C SER A 451 -4.81 6.47 5.96
N PHE A 452 -5.63 6.88 6.93
CA PHE A 452 -6.65 6.02 7.53
C PHE A 452 -8.00 6.15 6.82
N ASP A 453 -8.71 5.03 6.72
CA ASP A 453 -10.04 4.98 6.13
C ASP A 453 -11.08 5.55 7.13
N ASP A 454 -10.93 5.18 8.41
CA ASP A 454 -11.66 5.73 9.55
C ASP A 454 -10.73 6.05 10.73
N LEU A 455 -11.10 7.08 11.50
CA LEU A 455 -10.53 7.38 12.81
C LEU A 455 -11.66 7.40 13.85
N TYR A 456 -11.48 6.68 14.95
CA TYR A 456 -12.41 6.65 16.07
C TYR A 456 -11.99 7.66 17.14
N GLU A 457 -12.92 8.36 17.77
CA GLU A 457 -12.59 9.21 18.91
C GLU A 457 -12.04 8.36 20.08
N ALA A 458 -11.03 8.87 20.78
CA ALA A 458 -10.51 8.24 21.99
C ALA A 458 -11.36 8.65 23.21
N ASP A 459 -11.54 7.75 24.17
CA ASP A 459 -12.27 8.06 25.40
C ASP A 459 -11.57 9.17 26.21
N SER A 460 -12.36 10.01 26.87
CA SER A 460 -11.88 11.22 27.58
C SER A 460 -10.90 10.94 28.73
N ASP A 461 -10.85 9.70 29.20
CA ASP A 461 -9.94 9.24 30.26
C ASP A 461 -8.55 8.82 29.72
N GLY A 462 -8.36 8.81 28.40
CA GLY A 462 -7.05 8.65 27.74
C GLY A 462 -6.53 7.22 27.59
N ASP A 463 -7.32 6.19 27.92
CA ASP A 463 -6.92 4.79 27.73
C ASP A 463 -7.02 4.37 26.24
N ILE A 464 -5.89 4.50 25.55
CA ILE A 464 -5.70 4.08 24.14
C ILE A 464 -5.96 2.58 23.96
N ASP A 465 -5.61 1.72 24.92
CA ASP A 465 -5.78 0.26 24.79
C ASP A 465 -7.26 -0.13 24.82
N SER A 466 -8.03 0.46 25.75
CA SER A 466 -9.49 0.29 25.77
C SER A 466 -10.18 0.90 24.55
N SER A 467 -9.75 2.08 24.10
CA SER A 467 -10.30 2.73 22.91
C SER A 467 -10.07 1.90 21.64
N LEU A 468 -8.86 1.32 21.48
CA LEU A 468 -8.54 0.41 20.38
C LEU A 468 -9.34 -0.89 20.47
N ALA A 469 -9.49 -1.48 21.67
CA ALA A 469 -10.32 -2.67 21.87
C ALA A 469 -11.81 -2.42 21.53
N GLY A 470 -12.33 -1.23 21.87
CA GLY A 470 -13.67 -0.78 21.47
C GLY A 470 -13.84 -0.67 19.95
N ALA A 471 -12.84 -0.15 19.24
CA ALA A 471 -12.83 -0.11 17.77
C ALA A 471 -12.84 -1.51 17.14
N VAL A 472 -12.09 -2.47 17.72
CA VAL A 472 -12.12 -3.88 17.30
C VAL A 472 -13.51 -4.50 17.51
N ASP A 473 -14.10 -4.33 18.68
CA ASP A 473 -15.43 -4.87 19.03
C ASP A 473 -16.54 -4.31 18.11
N ILE A 474 -16.48 -3.02 17.75
CA ILE A 474 -17.36 -2.42 16.73
C ILE A 474 -17.18 -3.11 15.37
N LEU A 475 -15.95 -3.24 14.88
CA LEU A 475 -15.65 -3.86 13.59
C LEU A 475 -16.01 -5.36 13.55
N GLN A 476 -15.87 -6.07 14.67
CA GLN A 476 -16.28 -7.46 14.79
C GLN A 476 -17.81 -7.61 14.76
N ARG A 477 -18.58 -6.70 15.41
CA ARG A 477 -20.05 -6.67 15.30
C ARG A 477 -20.55 -6.39 13.89
N ASP A 478 -19.82 -5.57 13.13
CA ASP A 478 -20.01 -5.35 11.68
C ASP A 478 -19.83 -6.63 10.83
N GLY A 479 -19.37 -7.75 11.44
CA GLY A 479 -19.16 -9.02 10.74
C GLY A 479 -17.86 -9.08 9.94
N ARG A 480 -16.84 -8.32 10.35
CA ARG A 480 -15.51 -8.26 9.73
C ARG A 480 -14.52 -9.15 10.48
N THR A 481 -13.45 -9.56 9.81
CA THR A 481 -12.24 -10.13 10.43
C THR A 481 -11.23 -9.01 10.72
N VAL A 482 -10.84 -8.84 11.98
CA VAL A 482 -10.05 -7.68 12.45
C VAL A 482 -8.67 -8.09 12.93
N ALA A 483 -7.64 -7.63 12.22
CA ALA A 483 -6.26 -7.69 12.71
C ALA A 483 -5.94 -6.45 13.55
N VAL A 484 -5.04 -6.59 14.53
CA VAL A 484 -4.56 -5.47 15.39
C VAL A 484 -3.05 -5.38 15.30
N LEU A 485 -2.52 -4.18 15.07
CA LEU A 485 -1.09 -3.87 15.11
C LEU A 485 -0.78 -2.98 16.31
N SER A 486 -0.05 -3.51 17.29
CA SER A 486 0.43 -2.73 18.45
C SER A 486 1.64 -3.37 19.15
N GLY A 487 2.46 -2.56 19.81
CA GLY A 487 3.39 -2.99 20.87
C GLY A 487 2.95 -2.61 22.28
N HIS A 488 1.83 -1.88 22.41
CA HIS A 488 1.45 -1.09 23.60
C HIS A 488 -0.04 -1.25 24.01
N ALA A 489 -0.79 -2.16 23.38
CA ALA A 489 -2.23 -2.33 23.57
C ALA A 489 -2.60 -3.81 23.81
N PRO A 490 -2.33 -4.35 25.02
CA PRO A 490 -2.54 -5.75 25.34
C PRO A 490 -4.01 -6.19 25.35
N ARG A 491 -4.97 -5.31 25.69
CA ARG A 491 -6.41 -5.61 25.56
C ARG A 491 -6.83 -5.65 24.10
N ALA A 492 -6.40 -4.67 23.30
CA ALA A 492 -6.70 -4.60 21.87
C ALA A 492 -6.14 -5.82 21.11
N LEU A 493 -4.91 -6.25 21.42
CA LEU A 493 -4.35 -7.50 20.90
C LEU A 493 -5.15 -8.72 21.38
N GLY A 494 -5.53 -8.77 22.66
CA GLY A 494 -6.32 -9.87 23.23
C GLY A 494 -7.73 -10.07 22.67
N VAL A 495 -8.34 -9.05 22.04
CA VAL A 495 -9.66 -9.14 21.37
C VAL A 495 -9.57 -9.41 19.86
N ALA A 496 -8.38 -9.40 19.26
CA ALA A 496 -8.20 -9.45 17.81
C ALA A 496 -8.51 -10.82 17.20
N ASP A 497 -8.87 -10.84 15.91
CA ASP A 497 -8.89 -12.08 15.10
C ASP A 497 -7.49 -12.45 14.59
N LEU A 498 -6.56 -11.49 14.60
CA LEU A 498 -5.15 -11.66 14.28
C LEU A 498 -4.34 -10.58 15.01
N ALA A 499 -3.69 -10.96 16.10
CA ALA A 499 -2.92 -10.05 16.94
C ALA A 499 -1.45 -9.97 16.48
N ILE A 500 -1.06 -8.82 15.92
CA ILE A 500 0.28 -8.52 15.40
C ILE A 500 1.00 -7.64 16.44
N GLY A 501 1.83 -8.28 17.24
CA GLY A 501 2.69 -7.63 18.23
C GLY A 501 3.93 -7.04 17.57
N LEU A 502 4.18 -5.74 17.75
CA LEU A 502 5.45 -5.12 17.37
C LEU A 502 6.41 -5.13 18.57
N LEU A 503 7.62 -5.63 18.39
CA LEU A 503 8.67 -5.57 19.42
C LEU A 503 9.23 -4.14 19.53
N GLY A 504 9.48 -3.69 20.76
CA GLY A 504 9.91 -2.31 21.03
C GLY A 504 10.27 -2.07 22.49
N THR A 505 10.55 -0.81 22.83
CA THR A 505 11.13 -0.37 24.11
C THR A 505 10.18 -0.42 25.31
N ALA A 506 8.86 -0.46 25.08
CA ALA A 506 7.85 -0.49 26.15
C ALA A 506 7.51 -1.90 26.69
N GLY A 507 8.19 -2.94 26.21
CA GLY A 507 7.98 -4.33 26.61
C GLY A 507 7.38 -5.21 25.51
N ILE A 508 7.14 -6.48 25.84
CA ILE A 508 6.82 -7.52 24.87
C ILE A 508 5.29 -7.74 24.81
N PRO A 509 4.65 -7.64 23.63
CA PRO A 509 3.21 -7.86 23.47
C PRO A 509 2.84 -9.35 23.49
N TRP A 510 2.90 -9.97 24.68
CA TRP A 510 2.68 -11.41 24.89
C TRP A 510 1.27 -11.93 24.54
N GLN A 511 0.30 -11.04 24.30
CA GLN A 511 -1.05 -11.37 23.82
C GLN A 511 -1.11 -11.53 22.29
N ALA A 512 -0.03 -11.23 21.57
CA ALA A 512 0.04 -11.38 20.12
C ALA A 512 0.03 -12.85 19.66
N ASP A 513 -0.59 -13.11 18.52
CA ASP A 513 -0.42 -14.37 17.80
C ASP A 513 0.94 -14.43 17.09
N VAL A 514 1.48 -13.26 16.77
CA VAL A 514 2.63 -13.05 15.88
C VAL A 514 3.45 -11.88 16.39
N LEU A 515 4.72 -12.10 16.71
CA LEU A 515 5.70 -11.06 17.06
C LEU A 515 6.49 -10.66 15.81
N ALA A 516 6.38 -9.40 15.40
CA ALA A 516 7.16 -8.81 14.32
C ALA A 516 8.31 -7.96 14.90
N VAL A 517 9.52 -8.07 14.32
CA VAL A 517 10.71 -7.37 14.80
C VAL A 517 10.73 -5.89 14.37
N ASP A 518 10.20 -5.57 13.19
CA ASP A 518 10.06 -4.18 12.71
C ASP A 518 8.82 -3.98 11.81
N LEU A 519 8.57 -2.74 11.39
CA LEU A 519 7.49 -2.43 10.45
C LEU A 519 7.73 -2.97 9.02
N ALA A 520 8.94 -3.37 8.62
CA ALA A 520 9.14 -4.07 7.34
C ALA A 520 8.65 -5.52 7.41
N ALA A 521 8.79 -6.19 8.56
CA ALA A 521 8.18 -7.51 8.81
C ALA A 521 6.65 -7.42 8.80
N VAL A 522 6.08 -6.41 9.45
CA VAL A 522 4.63 -6.11 9.39
C VAL A 522 4.21 -5.85 7.93
N TRP A 523 4.96 -5.05 7.18
CA TRP A 523 4.68 -4.84 5.75
C TRP A 523 4.66 -6.15 4.96
N ARG A 524 5.62 -7.08 5.18
CA ARG A 524 5.61 -8.38 4.47
C ARG A 524 4.38 -9.22 4.81
N LEU A 525 3.95 -9.21 6.07
CA LEU A 525 2.75 -9.93 6.52
C LEU A 525 1.48 -9.39 5.85
N VAL A 526 1.35 -8.06 5.77
CA VAL A 526 0.23 -7.40 5.07
C VAL A 526 0.30 -7.61 3.56
N HIS A 527 1.47 -7.50 2.95
CA HIS A 527 1.69 -7.76 1.52
C HIS A 527 1.31 -9.19 1.10
N ALA A 528 1.37 -10.14 2.04
CA ALA A 528 0.94 -11.52 1.82
C ALA A 528 -0.60 -11.69 1.73
N ILE A 529 -1.42 -10.76 2.23
CA ILE A 529 -2.89 -10.90 2.27
C ILE A 529 -3.52 -11.10 0.87
N PRO A 530 -3.20 -10.29 -0.18
CA PRO A 530 -3.65 -10.57 -1.55
C PRO A 530 -3.17 -11.89 -2.12
N ALA A 531 -2.03 -12.40 -1.66
CA ALA A 531 -1.50 -13.69 -2.10
C ALA A 531 -2.20 -14.86 -1.39
N ALA A 532 -2.58 -14.69 -0.12
CA ALA A 532 -3.39 -15.61 0.66
C ALA A 532 -4.81 -15.73 0.08
N ARG A 533 -5.49 -14.59 -0.14
CA ARG A 533 -6.81 -14.51 -0.81
C ARG A 533 -6.79 -15.25 -2.15
N ARG A 534 -5.82 -14.95 -3.03
CA ARG A 534 -5.65 -15.62 -4.33
C ARG A 534 -5.27 -17.11 -4.22
N ALA A 535 -4.55 -17.53 -3.19
CA ALA A 535 -4.24 -18.95 -2.95
C ALA A 535 -5.51 -19.74 -2.61
N SER A 536 -6.34 -19.20 -1.72
CA SER A 536 -7.64 -19.79 -1.34
C SER A 536 -8.64 -19.80 -2.51
N GLU A 537 -8.79 -18.69 -3.23
CA GLU A 537 -9.65 -18.60 -4.43
C GLU A 537 -9.25 -19.62 -5.51
N ARG A 538 -7.98 -19.63 -5.93
CA ARG A 538 -7.49 -20.56 -6.95
C ARG A 538 -7.52 -22.01 -6.48
N GLY A 539 -7.38 -22.24 -5.16
CA GLY A 539 -7.60 -23.54 -4.54
C GLY A 539 -9.04 -24.04 -4.69
N VAL A 540 -10.04 -23.16 -4.53
CA VAL A 540 -11.48 -23.48 -4.75
C VAL A 540 -11.78 -23.74 -6.23
N GLU A 541 -11.20 -22.98 -7.16
CA GLU A 541 -11.31 -23.24 -8.60
C GLU A 541 -10.73 -24.62 -8.97
N LEU A 542 -9.52 -24.93 -8.48
CA LEU A 542 -8.86 -26.24 -8.69
C LEU A 542 -9.64 -27.40 -8.05
N ALA A 543 -10.28 -27.18 -6.89
CA ALA A 543 -11.12 -28.19 -6.23
C ALA A 543 -12.40 -28.46 -7.04
N THR A 544 -13.03 -27.40 -7.56
CA THR A 544 -14.23 -27.48 -8.39
C THR A 544 -13.94 -28.20 -9.70
N GLY A 545 -12.86 -27.82 -10.41
CA GLY A 545 -12.43 -28.50 -11.63
C GLY A 545 -12.04 -29.97 -11.39
N GLY A 546 -11.31 -30.26 -10.31
CA GLY A 546 -10.96 -31.62 -9.92
C GLY A 546 -12.18 -32.50 -9.60
N THR A 547 -13.21 -31.93 -8.96
CA THR A 547 -14.48 -32.61 -8.66
C THR A 547 -15.27 -32.91 -9.95
N LEU A 548 -15.40 -31.94 -10.85
CA LEU A 548 -16.11 -32.10 -12.13
C LEU A 548 -15.45 -33.19 -12.99
N LEU A 549 -14.13 -33.13 -13.18
CA LEU A 549 -13.38 -34.13 -13.95
C LEU A 549 -13.38 -35.50 -13.26
N GLY A 550 -13.38 -35.55 -11.92
CA GLY A 550 -13.50 -36.78 -11.14
C GLY A 550 -14.87 -37.44 -11.30
N ALA A 551 -15.95 -36.66 -11.34
CA ALA A 551 -17.30 -37.14 -11.57
C ALA A 551 -17.50 -37.67 -13.00
N LEU A 552 -16.89 -37.03 -14.00
CA LEU A 552 -16.86 -37.54 -15.38
C LEU A 552 -16.17 -38.91 -15.50
N LEU A 553 -15.12 -39.17 -14.71
CA LEU A 553 -14.50 -40.50 -14.64
C LEU A 553 -15.35 -41.58 -13.95
N MET A 554 -16.48 -41.21 -13.33
CA MET A 554 -17.45 -42.18 -12.79
C MET A 554 -18.52 -42.59 -13.81
N VAL A 555 -18.57 -41.93 -14.99
CA VAL A 555 -19.51 -42.29 -16.06
C VAL A 555 -19.12 -43.64 -16.69
N PRO A 556 -20.02 -44.65 -16.74
CA PRO A 556 -19.69 -45.95 -17.31
C PRO A 556 -19.26 -45.85 -18.78
N GLY A 557 -18.11 -46.46 -19.08
CA GLY A 557 -17.48 -46.42 -20.40
C GLY A 557 -16.41 -45.33 -20.58
N VAL A 558 -16.22 -44.44 -19.61
CA VAL A 558 -15.06 -43.53 -19.53
C VAL A 558 -13.87 -44.27 -18.92
N ARG A 559 -12.64 -44.03 -19.42
CA ARG A 559 -11.42 -44.70 -18.93
C ARG A 559 -10.71 -43.85 -17.87
N GLY A 560 -10.71 -44.30 -16.62
CA GLY A 560 -9.88 -43.68 -15.57
C GLY A 560 -10.15 -44.22 -14.16
N ARG A 561 -9.77 -43.44 -13.14
CA ARG A 561 -10.12 -43.66 -11.73
C ARG A 561 -10.69 -42.35 -11.18
N GLY A 562 -11.94 -42.37 -10.68
CA GLY A 562 -12.64 -41.18 -10.15
C GLY A 562 -11.79 -40.20 -9.32
N PRO A 563 -11.05 -40.67 -8.28
CA PRO A 563 -10.25 -39.78 -7.42
C PRO A 563 -8.99 -39.16 -8.07
N GLY A 564 -8.66 -39.53 -9.32
CA GLY A 564 -7.44 -39.08 -10.00
C GLY A 564 -7.36 -37.56 -10.19
N PRO A 565 -8.34 -36.92 -10.85
CA PRO A 565 -8.36 -35.47 -11.05
C PRO A 565 -8.40 -34.66 -9.76
N VAL A 566 -9.07 -35.15 -8.71
CA VAL A 566 -9.04 -34.52 -7.37
C VAL A 566 -7.64 -34.57 -6.77
N THR A 567 -6.92 -35.69 -6.92
CA THR A 567 -5.52 -35.83 -6.46
C THR A 567 -4.57 -34.93 -7.26
N ALA A 568 -4.79 -34.79 -8.58
CA ALA A 568 -4.03 -33.87 -9.42
C ALA A 568 -4.31 -32.39 -9.07
N GLY A 569 -5.57 -32.03 -8.81
CA GLY A 569 -5.96 -30.71 -8.31
C GLY A 569 -5.34 -30.43 -6.93
N ALA A 570 -5.32 -31.41 -6.04
CA ALA A 570 -4.68 -31.30 -4.72
C ALA A 570 -3.16 -31.07 -4.82
N ALA A 571 -2.48 -31.71 -5.78
CA ALA A 571 -1.08 -31.44 -6.08
C ALA A 571 -0.85 -30.05 -6.71
N ALA A 572 -1.74 -29.63 -7.62
CA ALA A 572 -1.71 -28.29 -8.21
C ALA A 572 -1.93 -27.19 -7.16
N GLY A 573 -2.82 -27.43 -6.18
CA GLY A 573 -3.06 -26.55 -5.04
C GLY A 573 -1.80 -26.31 -4.21
N LEU A 574 -1.08 -27.39 -3.83
CA LEU A 574 0.21 -27.28 -3.11
C LEU A 574 1.22 -26.43 -3.87
N VAL A 575 1.37 -26.69 -5.18
CA VAL A 575 2.31 -25.95 -6.05
C VAL A 575 1.89 -24.48 -6.19
N ASN A 576 0.59 -24.19 -6.29
CA ASN A 576 0.04 -22.84 -6.37
C ASN A 576 0.31 -22.03 -5.09
N GLY A 577 -0.01 -22.59 -3.93
CA GLY A 577 0.20 -21.96 -2.63
C GLY A 577 1.68 -21.65 -2.37
N PHE A 578 2.56 -22.62 -2.61
CA PHE A 578 4.02 -22.45 -2.53
C PHE A 578 4.53 -21.30 -3.41
N TRP A 579 4.10 -21.21 -4.68
CA TRP A 579 4.54 -20.14 -5.57
C TRP A 579 4.00 -18.77 -5.21
N LEU A 580 2.78 -18.68 -4.67
CA LEU A 580 2.19 -17.40 -4.24
C LEU A 580 2.88 -16.87 -2.97
N ALA A 581 3.11 -17.72 -1.97
CA ALA A 581 3.85 -17.35 -0.76
C ALA A 581 5.31 -16.97 -1.09
N ARG A 582 5.98 -17.77 -1.95
CA ARG A 582 7.34 -17.49 -2.42
C ARG A 582 7.44 -16.17 -3.21
N GLY A 583 6.37 -15.74 -3.88
CA GLY A 583 6.30 -14.42 -4.51
C GLY A 583 6.38 -13.31 -3.46
N ALA A 584 5.36 -13.22 -2.60
CA ALA A 584 5.26 -12.20 -1.56
C ALA A 584 6.47 -12.15 -0.60
N LEU A 585 7.14 -13.29 -0.37
CA LEU A 585 8.40 -13.33 0.39
C LEU A 585 9.58 -12.73 -0.38
N LEU A 586 9.70 -12.94 -1.70
CA LEU A 586 10.84 -12.49 -2.50
C LEU A 586 10.71 -11.03 -2.94
N ASP A 587 9.50 -10.49 -2.97
CA ASP A 587 9.26 -9.07 -3.25
C ASP A 587 9.92 -8.17 -2.19
N ALA A 588 10.48 -7.04 -2.64
CA ALA A 588 11.25 -6.16 -1.79
C ALA A 588 10.33 -5.31 -0.91
N ALA A 589 10.59 -5.30 0.40
CA ALA A 589 9.96 -4.34 1.30
C ALA A 589 10.26 -2.89 0.86
N PRO A 590 9.33 -1.94 1.10
CA PRO A 590 9.56 -0.54 0.80
C PRO A 590 10.82 -0.08 1.52
N LYS A 591 11.62 0.74 0.82
CA LYS A 591 12.71 1.45 1.50
C LYS A 591 12.11 2.33 2.59
N ALA A 592 12.75 2.35 3.75
CA ALA A 592 12.60 3.46 4.68
C ALA A 592 12.87 4.76 3.91
N VAL A 593 11.89 5.64 3.82
CA VAL A 593 12.06 7.00 3.27
C VAL A 593 12.09 7.94 4.47
N PRO A 594 13.27 8.49 4.86
CA PRO A 594 13.33 9.43 5.97
C PRO A 594 12.53 10.67 5.60
N VAL A 595 11.36 10.85 6.22
CA VAL A 595 10.62 12.12 6.19
C VAL A 595 11.34 13.06 7.16
N GLU A 596 12.48 13.56 6.69
CA GLU A 596 13.27 14.61 7.32
C GLU A 596 12.83 15.94 6.71
N ASP A 597 12.53 16.93 7.56
CA ASP A 597 12.17 18.27 7.11
C ASP A 597 13.43 19.07 6.72
N TRP A 598 14.11 18.65 5.66
CA TRP A 598 15.34 19.27 5.14
C TRP A 598 15.20 20.80 4.96
N HIS A 599 13.99 21.26 4.64
CA HIS A 599 13.62 22.67 4.48
C HIS A 599 13.65 23.48 5.79
N ALA A 600 13.46 22.83 6.95
CA ALA A 600 13.57 23.42 8.29
C ALA A 600 15.01 23.56 8.80
N MET A 601 15.95 22.80 8.21
CA MET A 601 17.35 22.71 8.65
C MET A 601 18.29 23.69 7.90
N THR A 602 19.43 24.02 8.49
CA THR A 602 20.52 24.73 7.78
C THR A 602 21.34 23.77 6.89
N PRO A 603 22.06 24.27 5.86
CA PRO A 603 22.85 23.41 4.95
C PRO A 603 23.97 22.61 5.65
N GLU A 604 24.37 23.01 6.86
CA GLU A 604 25.37 22.34 7.69
C GLU A 604 24.73 21.18 8.46
N GLN A 605 23.55 21.41 9.05
CA GLN A 605 22.76 20.36 9.72
C GLN A 605 22.36 19.26 8.73
N VAL A 606 21.93 19.63 7.51
CA VAL A 606 21.62 18.67 6.44
C VAL A 606 22.85 17.84 6.06
N ARG A 607 24.04 18.46 5.95
CA ARG A 607 25.28 17.72 5.65
C ARG A 607 25.70 16.78 6.78
N SER A 608 25.53 17.14 8.05
CA SER A 608 25.77 16.24 9.18
C SER A 608 24.83 15.03 9.14
N ARG A 609 23.51 15.27 9.05
CA ARG A 609 22.49 14.20 9.01
C ARG A 609 22.65 13.24 7.84
N ILE A 610 23.05 13.73 6.66
CA ILE A 610 23.33 12.87 5.50
C ILE A 610 24.61 12.03 5.75
N ALA A 611 25.67 12.60 6.32
CA ALA A 611 26.88 11.85 6.65
C ALA A 611 26.63 10.75 7.71
N GLU A 612 25.84 11.07 8.74
CA GLU A 612 25.37 10.11 9.76
C GLU A 612 24.58 8.96 9.12
N ALA A 613 23.60 9.27 8.26
CA ALA A 613 22.79 8.27 7.57
C ALA A 613 23.60 7.38 6.61
N LEU A 614 24.57 7.95 5.89
CA LEU A 614 25.46 7.19 5.00
C LEU A 614 26.38 6.23 5.76
N ALA A 615 26.89 6.63 6.93
CA ALA A 615 27.70 5.76 7.78
C ALA A 615 26.89 4.54 8.28
N VAL A 616 25.64 4.74 8.68
CA VAL A 616 24.72 3.66 9.07
C VAL A 616 24.39 2.74 7.88
N GLU A 617 24.23 3.27 6.67
CA GLU A 617 24.05 2.45 5.46
C GLU A 617 25.29 1.59 5.13
N GLU A 618 26.52 2.10 5.30
CA GLU A 618 27.73 1.32 5.00
C GLU A 618 27.92 0.14 5.97
N ASP A 619 27.75 0.34 7.27
CA ASP A 619 27.88 -0.75 8.24
C ASP A 619 26.74 -1.78 8.10
N SER A 620 25.52 -1.32 7.83
CA SER A 620 24.38 -2.18 7.48
C SER A 620 24.63 -3.05 6.22
N ARG A 621 25.48 -2.58 5.29
CA ARG A 621 25.88 -3.34 4.10
C ARG A 621 27.00 -4.33 4.38
N ARG A 622 27.91 -4.06 5.33
CA ARG A 622 28.97 -5.00 5.75
C ARG A 622 28.40 -6.27 6.39
N GLY A 623 27.25 -6.17 7.07
CA GLY A 623 26.55 -7.32 7.64
C GLY A 623 25.83 -8.24 6.64
N GLN A 624 25.61 -7.82 5.38
CA GLN A 624 24.81 -8.57 4.41
C GLN A 624 25.69 -9.39 3.44
N GLY A 625 25.82 -10.69 3.72
CA GLY A 625 26.61 -11.63 2.90
C GLY A 625 26.16 -11.74 1.43
N PRO A 626 27.01 -12.26 0.52
CA PRO A 626 26.89 -12.13 -0.93
C PRO A 626 25.83 -13.05 -1.60
N ALA A 627 24.62 -13.13 -1.04
CA ALA A 627 23.56 -14.04 -1.49
C ALA A 627 22.81 -13.60 -2.76
N ARG A 628 22.93 -12.34 -3.22
CA ARG A 628 22.09 -11.76 -4.29
C ARG A 628 22.55 -12.03 -5.73
N GLN A 629 23.75 -12.56 -5.97
CA GLN A 629 24.35 -12.56 -7.31
C GLN A 629 23.86 -13.68 -8.26
N TRP A 630 23.11 -14.68 -7.76
CA TRP A 630 22.79 -15.91 -8.50
C TRP A 630 21.56 -15.85 -9.44
N GLN A 631 20.88 -14.71 -9.58
CA GLN A 631 19.61 -14.62 -10.36
C GLN A 631 19.76 -14.23 -11.85
N GLN A 632 20.96 -13.91 -12.35
CA GLN A 632 21.11 -13.34 -13.71
C GLN A 632 21.23 -14.37 -14.86
N VAL A 633 21.21 -15.67 -14.59
CA VAL A 633 21.45 -16.73 -15.61
C VAL A 633 20.14 -17.26 -16.24
N VAL A 634 19.21 -16.36 -16.59
CA VAL A 634 17.98 -16.72 -17.32
C VAL A 634 17.69 -15.67 -18.42
N PRO A 635 17.41 -16.08 -19.68
CA PRO A 635 17.16 -15.13 -20.77
C PRO A 635 15.84 -14.37 -20.59
N ARG A 636 15.96 -13.09 -20.19
CA ARG A 636 14.87 -12.12 -19.98
C ARG A 636 13.69 -12.21 -20.97
N PRO A 637 13.86 -12.24 -22.31
CA PRO A 637 12.73 -12.24 -23.23
C PRO A 637 11.86 -13.51 -23.17
N LEU A 638 12.41 -14.65 -22.73
CA LEU A 638 11.63 -15.88 -22.52
C LEU A 638 10.89 -15.85 -21.19
N THR A 639 11.48 -15.26 -20.13
CA THR A 639 10.77 -15.08 -18.86
C THR A 639 9.65 -14.06 -18.96
N GLU A 640 9.86 -12.92 -19.64
CA GLU A 640 8.83 -11.90 -19.90
C GLU A 640 7.61 -12.52 -20.60
N LEU A 641 7.84 -13.26 -21.69
CA LEU A 641 6.77 -13.93 -22.43
C LEU A 641 6.09 -15.03 -21.62
N ALA A 642 6.84 -15.79 -20.81
CA ALA A 642 6.29 -16.83 -19.95
C ALA A 642 5.48 -16.26 -18.76
N THR A 643 5.86 -15.10 -18.22
CA THR A 643 5.07 -14.40 -17.18
C THR A 643 3.79 -13.81 -17.77
N ALA A 644 3.85 -13.20 -18.96
CA ALA A 644 2.67 -12.69 -19.66
C ALA A 644 1.68 -13.81 -20.05
N LEU A 645 2.20 -14.94 -20.57
CA LEU A 645 1.40 -16.15 -20.81
C LEU A 645 0.78 -16.69 -19.52
N ARG A 646 1.50 -16.66 -18.39
CA ARG A 646 0.97 -17.09 -17.08
C ARG A 646 -0.16 -16.17 -16.59
N SER A 647 -0.08 -14.85 -16.80
CA SER A 647 -1.17 -13.93 -16.43
C SER A 647 -2.40 -14.11 -17.31
N GLU A 648 -2.25 -14.25 -18.63
CA GLU A 648 -3.36 -14.54 -19.53
C GLU A 648 -4.01 -15.91 -19.23
N LEU A 649 -3.21 -16.93 -18.92
CA LEU A 649 -3.71 -18.23 -18.45
C LEU A 649 -4.29 -18.20 -17.01
N SER A 650 -4.27 -17.04 -16.33
CA SER A 650 -4.97 -16.82 -15.07
C SER A 650 -6.30 -16.08 -15.22
N ASP A 651 -6.69 -15.65 -16.43
CA ASP A 651 -8.03 -15.14 -16.72
C ASP A 651 -9.11 -16.15 -16.28
N PRO A 652 -10.22 -15.70 -15.66
CA PRO A 652 -11.27 -16.58 -15.13
C PRO A 652 -11.96 -17.48 -16.17
N LEU A 653 -11.90 -17.17 -17.47
CA LEU A 653 -12.43 -18.03 -18.54
C LEU A 653 -11.50 -19.20 -18.84
N THR A 654 -10.19 -19.03 -18.65
CA THR A 654 -9.17 -20.06 -18.94
C THR A 654 -9.40 -21.36 -18.15
N PRO A 655 -9.64 -21.36 -16.83
CA PRO A 655 -9.98 -22.57 -16.08
C PRO A 655 -11.21 -23.31 -16.61
N VAL A 656 -12.26 -22.58 -17.00
CA VAL A 656 -13.51 -23.19 -17.49
C VAL A 656 -13.27 -23.90 -18.82
N LEU A 657 -12.58 -23.24 -19.77
CA LEU A 657 -12.23 -23.82 -21.06
C LEU A 657 -11.21 -24.96 -20.94
N ALA A 658 -10.25 -24.86 -20.02
CA ALA A 658 -9.29 -25.94 -19.74
C ALA A 658 -9.98 -27.18 -19.14
N VAL A 659 -10.94 -27.00 -18.22
CA VAL A 659 -11.78 -28.09 -17.70
C VAL A 659 -12.69 -28.66 -18.79
N GLY A 660 -13.24 -27.82 -19.67
CA GLY A 660 -14.03 -28.25 -20.84
C GLY A 660 -13.23 -29.10 -21.83
N SER A 661 -12.04 -28.64 -22.22
CA SER A 661 -11.11 -29.38 -23.08
C SER A 661 -10.70 -30.73 -22.45
N ALA A 662 -10.36 -30.74 -21.16
CA ALA A 662 -10.06 -31.97 -20.42
C ALA A 662 -11.27 -32.92 -20.36
N ALA A 663 -12.48 -32.40 -20.11
CA ALA A 663 -13.72 -33.17 -20.10
C ALA A 663 -13.98 -33.84 -21.47
N SER A 664 -13.88 -33.09 -22.58
CA SER A 664 -14.04 -33.64 -23.93
C SER A 664 -13.01 -34.73 -24.24
N ALA A 665 -11.74 -34.52 -23.87
CA ALA A 665 -10.69 -35.53 -24.04
C ALA A 665 -11.00 -36.82 -23.26
N MET A 666 -11.45 -36.68 -22.01
CA MET A 666 -11.77 -37.81 -21.12
C MET A 666 -13.04 -38.56 -21.56
N LEU A 667 -14.03 -37.86 -22.12
CA LEU A 667 -15.24 -38.44 -22.72
C LEU A 667 -14.99 -39.11 -24.08
N GLY A 668 -13.79 -38.94 -24.65
CA GLY A 668 -13.36 -39.62 -25.88
C GLY A 668 -13.49 -38.80 -27.16
N SER A 669 -13.67 -37.48 -27.07
CA SER A 669 -13.57 -36.56 -28.21
C SER A 669 -12.24 -35.78 -28.15
N PRO A 670 -11.15 -36.33 -28.73
CA PRO A 670 -9.87 -35.64 -28.76
C PRO A 670 -9.90 -34.43 -29.72
N ILE A 671 -10.77 -34.43 -30.74
CA ILE A 671 -10.88 -33.34 -31.70
C ILE A 671 -11.42 -32.07 -31.01
N ASP A 672 -12.54 -32.17 -30.30
CA ASP A 672 -13.11 -31.03 -29.56
C ASP A 672 -12.15 -30.51 -28.49
N ALA A 673 -11.45 -31.41 -27.80
CA ALA A 673 -10.43 -31.06 -26.83
C ALA A 673 -9.25 -30.30 -27.43
N ILE A 674 -8.76 -30.73 -28.60
CA ILE A 674 -7.68 -30.06 -29.35
C ILE A 674 -8.15 -28.71 -29.88
N LEU A 675 -9.38 -28.60 -30.40
CA LEU A 675 -9.95 -27.34 -30.89
C LEU A 675 -9.96 -26.29 -29.77
N VAL A 676 -10.66 -26.56 -28.66
CA VAL A 676 -10.75 -25.66 -27.49
C VAL A 676 -9.37 -25.35 -26.92
N GLY A 677 -8.51 -26.37 -26.78
CA GLY A 677 -7.13 -26.19 -26.29
C GLY A 677 -6.27 -25.33 -27.22
N SER A 678 -6.47 -25.42 -28.53
CA SER A 678 -5.72 -24.63 -29.52
C SER A 678 -6.18 -23.17 -29.57
N VAL A 679 -7.49 -22.90 -29.48
CA VAL A 679 -8.02 -21.52 -29.41
C VAL A 679 -7.56 -20.86 -28.10
N LEU A 680 -7.68 -21.56 -26.97
CA LEU A 680 -7.24 -21.07 -25.67
C LEU A 680 -5.74 -20.72 -25.65
N THR A 681 -4.89 -21.62 -26.15
CA THR A 681 -3.44 -21.40 -26.22
C THR A 681 -3.07 -20.30 -27.22
N GLY A 682 -3.75 -20.25 -28.37
CA GLY A 682 -3.54 -19.23 -29.39
C GLY A 682 -3.91 -17.82 -28.92
N ASN A 683 -5.06 -17.67 -28.26
CA ASN A 683 -5.51 -16.40 -27.68
C ASN A 683 -4.53 -15.91 -26.59
N ALA A 684 -4.15 -16.77 -25.64
CA ALA A 684 -3.20 -16.41 -24.58
C ALA A 684 -1.82 -16.01 -25.15
N LEU A 685 -1.32 -16.69 -26.19
CA LEU A 685 -0.07 -16.34 -26.86
C LEU A 685 -0.18 -15.01 -27.63
N LEU A 686 -1.30 -14.76 -28.31
CA LEU A 686 -1.55 -13.49 -29.00
C LEU A 686 -1.63 -12.32 -28.03
N ALA A 687 -2.32 -12.46 -26.90
CA ALA A 687 -2.41 -11.43 -25.87
C ALA A 687 -1.04 -11.16 -25.23
N ALA A 688 -0.33 -12.20 -24.78
CA ALA A 688 1.00 -12.07 -24.19
C ALA A 688 2.03 -11.42 -25.15
N THR A 689 2.00 -11.76 -26.44
CA THR A 689 2.90 -11.13 -27.44
C THR A 689 2.51 -9.69 -27.77
N GLN A 690 1.24 -9.29 -27.62
CA GLN A 690 0.81 -7.89 -27.72
C GLN A 690 1.27 -7.08 -26.51
N GLN A 691 1.10 -7.59 -25.29
CA GLN A 691 1.54 -6.93 -24.06
C GLN A 691 3.05 -6.65 -24.08
N VAL A 692 3.88 -7.68 -24.30
CA VAL A 692 5.35 -7.54 -24.31
C VAL A 692 5.84 -6.62 -25.44
N ARG A 693 5.09 -6.47 -26.54
CA ARG A 693 5.40 -5.48 -27.59
C ARG A 693 5.07 -4.04 -27.15
N ALA A 694 3.93 -3.83 -26.48
CA ALA A 694 3.52 -2.52 -25.99
C ALA A 694 4.51 -1.98 -24.93
N GLU A 695 4.84 -2.80 -23.93
CA GLU A 695 5.77 -2.45 -22.84
C GLU A 695 7.18 -2.08 -23.35
N ARG A 696 7.67 -2.81 -24.37
CA ARG A 696 8.98 -2.55 -25.00
C ARG A 696 9.01 -1.33 -25.91
N LEU A 697 7.87 -0.87 -26.43
CA LEU A 697 7.77 0.40 -27.15
C LEU A 697 7.72 1.57 -26.17
N LEU A 698 6.92 1.45 -25.10
CA LEU A 698 6.82 2.47 -24.06
C LEU A 698 8.17 2.72 -23.36
N SER A 699 8.87 1.66 -22.94
CA SER A 699 10.16 1.81 -22.25
C SER A 699 11.26 2.44 -23.12
N ARG A 700 11.21 2.25 -24.44
CA ARG A 700 12.13 2.93 -25.39
C ARG A 700 11.82 4.42 -25.58
N LEU A 701 10.57 4.83 -25.46
CA LEU A 701 10.18 6.24 -25.55
C LEU A 701 10.50 7.00 -24.26
N LEU A 702 10.32 6.36 -23.10
CA LEU A 702 10.64 6.95 -21.79
C LEU A 702 12.14 7.08 -21.52
N ALA A 703 12.98 6.17 -22.07
CA ALA A 703 14.44 6.18 -21.89
C ALA A 703 15.17 7.38 -22.56
N VAL A 704 14.44 8.35 -23.10
CA VAL A 704 14.97 9.59 -23.72
C VAL A 704 14.75 10.81 -22.81
N GLN A 705 14.13 10.64 -21.63
CA GLN A 705 13.69 11.77 -20.77
C GLN A 705 14.49 11.97 -19.48
N ASP A 706 15.55 11.21 -19.20
CA ASP A 706 16.41 11.41 -18.01
C ASP A 706 17.42 12.56 -18.26
N PRO A 707 17.39 13.67 -17.50
CA PRO A 707 18.33 14.77 -17.69
C PRO A 707 19.74 14.45 -17.14
N PRO A 708 20.80 15.06 -17.72
CA PRO A 708 22.14 15.05 -17.12
C PRO A 708 22.18 15.95 -15.87
N ALA A 709 23.04 15.59 -14.91
CA ALA A 709 23.27 16.33 -13.68
C ALA A 709 24.72 16.80 -13.60
N ARG A 710 24.95 18.09 -13.33
CA ARG A 710 26.28 18.61 -13.05
C ARG A 710 26.60 18.48 -11.57
N ARG A 711 27.48 17.54 -11.23
CA ARG A 711 28.00 17.34 -9.88
C ARG A 711 29.30 18.12 -9.69
N VAL A 712 29.42 18.79 -8.55
CA VAL A 712 30.66 19.45 -8.11
C VAL A 712 31.58 18.40 -7.48
N VAL A 713 32.86 18.43 -7.82
CA VAL A 713 33.88 17.49 -7.31
C VAL A 713 35.08 18.29 -6.82
N GLU A 714 35.54 18.02 -5.60
CA GLU A 714 36.80 18.59 -5.10
C GLU A 714 37.99 17.84 -5.70
N GLU A 715 38.83 18.53 -6.47
CA GLU A 715 40.04 17.96 -7.04
C GLU A 715 41.19 17.90 -6.02
N PRO A 716 42.15 16.95 -6.17
CA PRO A 716 43.35 16.86 -5.32
C PRO A 716 44.25 18.10 -5.40
N GLY A 717 43.92 19.12 -4.60
CA GLY A 717 44.50 20.45 -4.65
C GLY A 717 43.56 21.57 -4.17
N GLY A 718 42.27 21.28 -3.96
CA GLY A 718 41.29 22.26 -3.46
C GLY A 718 40.64 23.12 -4.55
N ALA A 719 40.74 22.71 -5.82
CA ALA A 719 39.97 23.29 -6.91
C ALA A 719 38.63 22.57 -7.06
N THR A 720 37.55 23.31 -7.36
CA THR A 720 36.23 22.73 -7.66
C THR A 720 36.11 22.40 -9.15
N GLY A 721 36.18 21.11 -9.46
CA GLY A 721 35.86 20.55 -10.76
C GLY A 721 34.35 20.25 -10.92
N TYR A 722 33.93 19.95 -12.15
CA TYR A 722 32.56 19.60 -12.48
C TYR A 722 32.50 18.33 -13.33
N ASP A 723 31.64 17.39 -12.93
CA ASP A 723 31.38 16.11 -13.60
C ASP A 723 29.93 16.05 -14.09
N SER A 724 29.70 15.45 -15.26
CA SER A 724 28.38 15.40 -15.91
C SER A 724 27.82 13.98 -15.84
N VAL A 725 27.13 13.68 -14.75
CA VAL A 725 26.60 12.34 -14.44
C VAL A 725 25.14 12.20 -14.87
N ALA A 726 24.63 10.97 -15.00
CA ALA A 726 23.20 10.76 -15.19
C ALA A 726 22.45 10.99 -13.87
N ALA A 727 21.26 11.60 -13.88
CA ALA A 727 20.47 11.82 -12.66
C ALA A 727 20.20 10.53 -11.85
N THR A 728 20.11 9.38 -12.54
CA THR A 728 19.97 8.04 -11.94
C THR A 728 21.20 7.52 -11.19
N SER A 729 22.33 8.23 -11.26
CA SER A 729 23.59 7.89 -10.58
C SER A 729 23.95 8.81 -9.40
N LEU A 730 23.19 9.89 -9.20
CA LEU A 730 23.29 10.76 -8.03
C LEU A 730 22.95 10.00 -6.73
N ARG A 731 23.51 10.48 -5.62
CA ARG A 731 23.28 9.99 -4.25
C ARG A 731 22.97 11.16 -3.32
N PRO A 732 22.20 10.94 -2.23
CA PRO A 732 22.14 11.91 -1.13
C PRO A 732 23.56 12.25 -0.66
N GLY A 733 23.86 13.54 -0.54
CA GLY A 733 25.19 14.06 -0.21
C GLY A 733 26.06 14.48 -1.39
N ASP A 734 25.75 14.11 -2.64
CA ASP A 734 26.39 14.74 -3.81
C ASP A 734 26.05 16.24 -3.82
N ILE A 735 27.01 17.10 -4.17
CA ILE A 735 26.77 18.54 -4.40
C ILE A 735 26.53 18.76 -5.90
N ILE A 736 25.48 19.47 -6.25
CA ILE A 736 25.12 19.82 -7.63
C ILE A 736 25.11 21.33 -7.85
N GLU A 737 25.44 21.75 -9.07
CA GLU A 737 25.27 23.12 -9.56
C GLU A 737 24.20 23.10 -10.67
N VAL A 738 23.22 24.01 -10.60
CA VAL A 738 22.17 24.20 -11.61
C VAL A 738 22.23 25.63 -12.14
N ARG A 739 22.15 25.78 -13.47
CA ARG A 739 22.20 27.05 -14.21
C ARG A 739 20.90 27.35 -14.97
N PRO A 740 20.71 28.58 -15.49
CA PRO A 740 19.49 28.95 -16.23
C PRO A 740 19.22 28.04 -17.43
N GLY A 741 18.00 27.56 -17.56
CA GLY A 741 17.56 26.62 -18.58
C GLY A 741 17.86 25.14 -18.28
N GLU A 742 18.50 24.83 -17.14
CA GLU A 742 18.76 23.44 -16.72
C GLU A 742 17.60 22.89 -15.86
N VAL A 743 17.20 21.64 -16.14
CA VAL A 743 16.20 20.91 -15.36
C VAL A 743 16.86 20.33 -14.12
N VAL A 744 16.26 20.57 -12.95
CA VAL A 744 16.75 20.07 -11.66
C VAL A 744 16.69 18.52 -11.64
N PRO A 745 17.81 17.82 -11.39
CA PRO A 745 17.88 16.36 -11.53
C PRO A 745 17.46 15.56 -10.29
N ALA A 746 17.45 16.19 -9.12
CA ALA A 746 17.19 15.57 -7.81
C ALA A 746 16.69 16.63 -6.81
N ASP A 747 16.02 16.20 -5.74
CA ASP A 747 15.63 17.13 -4.67
C ASP A 747 16.86 17.47 -3.83
N ALA A 748 17.07 18.76 -3.57
CA ALA A 748 18.33 19.25 -2.99
C ALA A 748 18.12 20.47 -2.07
N ARG A 749 18.91 20.54 -0.99
CA ARG A 749 18.93 21.69 -0.07
C ARG A 749 19.92 22.74 -0.57
N ILE A 750 19.45 23.97 -0.76
CA ILE A 750 20.28 25.08 -1.28
C ILE A 750 21.38 25.47 -0.28
N ILE A 751 22.63 25.48 -0.76
CA ILE A 751 23.80 25.99 -0.04
C ILE A 751 24.05 27.45 -0.44
N GLU A 752 24.01 27.74 -1.74
CA GLU A 752 24.25 29.06 -2.31
C GLU A 752 23.27 29.32 -3.46
N ALA A 753 22.75 30.54 -3.56
CA ALA A 753 21.83 30.98 -4.61
C ALA A 753 22.12 32.44 -4.97
N VAL A 754 22.30 32.73 -6.26
CA VAL A 754 22.64 34.06 -6.78
C VAL A 754 21.61 34.48 -7.83
N ASP A 755 20.78 35.48 -7.52
CA ASP A 755 19.66 35.97 -8.36
C ASP A 755 18.76 34.84 -8.92
N ALA A 756 18.56 33.79 -8.10
CA ALA A 756 17.97 32.53 -8.54
C ALA A 756 16.43 32.50 -8.41
N GLU A 757 15.76 32.22 -9.53
CA GLU A 757 14.31 31.97 -9.59
C GLU A 757 14.07 30.69 -10.41
N ALA A 758 13.19 29.80 -9.93
CA ALA A 758 12.90 28.49 -10.56
C ALA A 758 11.44 28.38 -11.00
N ASP A 759 11.19 27.85 -12.19
CA ASP A 759 9.86 27.44 -12.63
C ASP A 759 9.53 26.12 -11.95
N GLU A 760 8.68 26.23 -10.94
CA GLU A 760 8.21 25.11 -10.13
C GLU A 760 6.75 24.77 -10.43
N ALA A 761 6.21 25.07 -11.61
CA ALA A 761 4.83 24.72 -11.96
C ALA A 761 4.57 23.18 -12.10
N SER A 762 5.47 22.32 -11.61
CA SER A 762 5.69 20.98 -12.17
C SER A 762 5.50 19.72 -11.30
N LEU A 763 5.35 19.65 -9.96
CA LEU A 763 5.32 20.59 -8.82
C LEU A 763 4.11 21.55 -8.62
N THR A 764 4.28 22.79 -8.16
CA THR A 764 3.24 23.57 -7.43
C THR A 764 1.99 23.92 -8.25
N GLY A 765 2.12 24.04 -9.58
CA GLY A 765 1.07 24.55 -10.46
C GLY A 765 0.94 26.08 -10.48
N GLU A 766 1.85 26.82 -9.85
CA GLU A 766 1.92 28.28 -9.95
C GLU A 766 2.78 28.70 -11.16
N SER A 767 2.20 29.42 -12.13
CA SER A 767 2.90 29.88 -13.36
C SER A 767 3.93 31.00 -13.15
N LEU A 768 4.44 31.21 -11.93
CA LEU A 768 5.39 32.28 -11.60
C LEU A 768 6.70 31.69 -11.07
N PRO A 769 7.86 32.13 -11.57
CA PRO A 769 9.15 31.71 -11.03
C PRO A 769 9.24 31.95 -9.52
N VAL A 770 9.56 30.89 -8.78
CA VAL A 770 9.69 30.87 -7.33
C VAL A 770 11.11 31.34 -6.98
N PRO A 771 11.27 32.46 -6.22
CA PRO A 771 12.59 32.92 -5.80
C PRO A 771 13.22 31.94 -4.82
N LYS A 772 14.55 31.80 -4.89
CA LYS A 772 15.31 30.83 -4.10
C LYS A 772 16.28 31.49 -3.12
N GLN A 773 16.40 30.90 -1.93
CA GLN A 773 17.16 31.44 -0.80
C GLN A 773 17.96 30.35 -0.06
N VAL A 774 18.91 30.74 0.79
CA VAL A 774 19.65 29.80 1.64
C VAL A 774 18.94 29.56 2.99
N ALA A 775 18.26 30.58 3.52
CA ALA A 775 17.63 30.56 4.85
C ALA A 775 16.53 29.49 4.98
N ALA A 776 16.54 28.76 6.09
CA ALA A 776 15.57 27.69 6.38
C ALA A 776 14.14 28.24 6.56
N ALA A 777 13.14 27.41 6.24
CA ALA A 777 11.72 27.76 6.21
C ALA A 777 10.87 26.72 6.99
N PRO A 778 11.06 26.56 8.31
CA PRO A 778 10.36 25.54 9.10
C PRO A 778 8.85 25.77 9.14
N GLY A 779 8.07 24.72 8.83
CA GLY A 779 6.60 24.81 8.79
C GLY A 779 6.06 25.60 7.59
N ALA A 780 6.79 25.59 6.48
CA ALA A 780 6.38 26.12 5.18
C ALA A 780 5.73 25.02 4.31
N GLU A 781 4.67 25.37 3.59
CA GLU A 781 4.04 24.49 2.59
C GLU A 781 4.96 24.25 1.38
N LEU A 782 4.65 23.28 0.50
CA LEU A 782 5.56 22.86 -0.58
C LEU A 782 6.00 24.02 -1.50
N ALA A 783 5.08 24.95 -1.81
CA ALA A 783 5.37 26.14 -2.63
C ALA A 783 6.18 27.23 -1.90
N GLU A 784 6.11 27.26 -0.56
CA GLU A 784 6.79 28.25 0.29
C GLU A 784 8.24 27.82 0.63
N ARG A 785 8.67 26.63 0.18
CA ARG A 785 10.01 26.05 0.43
C ARG A 785 11.07 26.63 -0.50
N HIS A 786 11.21 27.96 -0.49
CA HIS A 786 12.22 28.74 -1.22
C HIS A 786 13.67 28.28 -0.97
N CYS A 787 13.93 27.48 0.08
CA CYS A 787 15.24 26.97 0.47
C CYS A 787 15.63 25.59 -0.13
N MET A 788 14.74 25.01 -0.94
CA MET A 788 14.91 23.73 -1.63
C MET A 788 14.90 23.91 -3.15
N LEU A 789 15.55 22.98 -3.86
CA LEU A 789 15.27 22.66 -5.25
C LEU A 789 14.57 21.29 -5.33
N TYR A 790 13.74 21.09 -6.34
CA TYR A 790 12.95 19.87 -6.54
C TYR A 790 13.17 19.27 -7.92
N ALA A 791 13.30 17.95 -8.02
CA ALA A 791 13.49 17.26 -9.28
C ALA A 791 12.34 17.58 -10.27
N THR A 792 12.68 17.77 -11.54
CA THR A 792 11.75 18.16 -12.62
C THR A 792 11.18 19.58 -12.55
N THR A 793 11.67 20.46 -11.67
CA THR A 793 11.55 21.91 -11.85
C THR A 793 12.69 22.43 -12.77
N THR A 794 12.57 23.65 -13.30
CA THR A 794 13.60 24.24 -14.19
C THR A 794 14.12 25.54 -13.60
N LEU A 795 15.43 25.75 -13.56
CA LEU A 795 15.97 27.03 -13.10
C LEU A 795 15.82 28.08 -14.23
N VAL A 796 15.16 29.21 -13.96
CA VAL A 796 14.84 30.24 -14.96
C VAL A 796 15.92 31.32 -15.00
N THR A 797 16.35 31.78 -13.82
CA THR A 797 17.43 32.78 -13.66
C THR A 797 18.41 32.36 -12.57
N GLY A 798 19.58 32.99 -12.58
CA GLY A 798 20.59 32.82 -11.53
C GLY A 798 21.30 31.47 -11.55
N THR A 799 22.15 31.25 -10.55
CA THR A 799 22.86 29.98 -10.33
C THR A 799 22.59 29.49 -8.92
N VAL A 800 22.42 28.17 -8.75
CA VAL A 800 22.21 27.54 -7.45
C VAL A 800 23.20 26.40 -7.25
N VAL A 801 23.84 26.36 -6.08
CA VAL A 801 24.63 25.21 -5.59
C VAL A 801 23.87 24.58 -4.42
N ALA A 802 23.63 23.28 -4.49
CA ALA A 802 22.78 22.56 -3.53
C ALA A 802 23.35 21.18 -3.21
N VAL A 803 23.11 20.70 -1.98
CA VAL A 803 23.39 19.30 -1.60
C VAL A 803 22.15 18.45 -1.88
N VAL A 804 22.32 17.38 -2.65
CA VAL A 804 21.26 16.42 -2.97
C VAL A 804 20.76 15.78 -1.67
N THR A 805 19.45 15.88 -1.41
CA THR A 805 18.79 15.27 -0.25
C THR A 805 18.08 13.97 -0.65
N GLU A 806 17.40 13.94 -1.80
CA GLU A 806 16.59 12.78 -2.22
C GLU A 806 16.71 12.51 -3.73
N VAL A 807 16.72 11.24 -4.12
CA VAL A 807 16.97 10.79 -5.50
C VAL A 807 15.97 9.71 -5.96
N GLY A 808 15.73 9.63 -7.26
CA GLY A 808 14.93 8.57 -7.87
C GLY A 808 13.47 8.57 -7.38
N SER A 809 13.02 7.50 -6.73
CA SER A 809 11.67 7.37 -6.17
C SER A 809 11.47 8.10 -4.83
N ALA A 810 12.51 8.70 -4.26
CA ALA A 810 12.42 9.45 -3.01
C ALA A 810 12.07 10.94 -3.22
N THR A 811 12.17 11.48 -4.43
CA THR A 811 11.87 12.90 -4.71
C THR A 811 10.37 13.20 -4.59
N GLN A 812 9.98 14.44 -4.29
CA GLN A 812 8.56 14.86 -4.21
C GLN A 812 7.80 14.53 -5.50
N ALA A 813 8.32 14.97 -6.65
CA ALA A 813 7.70 14.72 -7.95
C ALA A 813 7.49 13.22 -8.25
N ARG A 814 8.36 12.34 -7.73
CA ARG A 814 8.20 10.89 -7.92
C ARG A 814 7.37 10.20 -6.83
N ARG A 815 7.39 10.69 -5.58
CA ARG A 815 6.41 10.28 -4.55
C ARG A 815 4.98 10.55 -5.01
N ALA A 816 4.70 11.73 -5.56
CA ALA A 816 3.41 12.09 -6.14
C ALA A 816 2.98 11.11 -7.27
N ALA A 817 3.92 10.77 -8.16
CA ALA A 817 3.67 9.81 -9.24
C ALA A 817 3.50 8.36 -8.75
N ASP A 818 4.24 7.94 -7.72
CA ASP A 818 4.21 6.58 -7.18
C ASP A 818 2.93 6.34 -6.35
N ILE A 819 2.40 7.35 -5.64
CA ILE A 819 1.05 7.35 -5.04
C ILE A 819 -0.04 7.11 -6.09
N GLY A 820 0.20 7.50 -7.34
CA GLY A 820 -0.69 7.25 -8.48
C GLY A 820 -0.86 5.78 -8.88
N HIS A 821 0.01 4.86 -8.44
CA HIS A 821 0.01 3.44 -8.86
C HIS A 821 -1.04 2.57 -8.13
N GLY A 822 -2.18 3.15 -7.77
CA GLY A 822 -3.36 2.37 -7.42
C GLY A 822 -3.80 1.50 -8.60
N ALA A 823 -4.17 0.24 -8.34
CA ALA A 823 -4.80 -0.59 -9.36
C ALA A 823 -6.21 -0.06 -9.63
N GLY A 824 -6.34 0.84 -10.61
CA GLY A 824 -7.59 1.48 -10.97
C GLY A 824 -8.72 0.46 -11.22
N PRO A 825 -9.98 0.84 -10.97
CA PRO A 825 -11.12 -0.08 -11.04
C PRO A 825 -11.20 -0.74 -12.42
N ALA A 826 -11.74 -1.96 -12.46
CA ALA A 826 -11.85 -2.77 -13.68
C ALA A 826 -12.93 -2.26 -14.66
N VAL A 827 -12.89 -0.98 -15.02
CA VAL A 827 -13.78 -0.33 -15.98
C VAL A 827 -13.35 -0.72 -17.39
N GLY A 828 -14.16 -1.51 -18.09
CA GLY A 828 -13.89 -1.89 -19.47
C GLY A 828 -14.65 -3.11 -19.96
N LEU A 829 -14.57 -3.35 -21.27
CA LEU A 829 -15.35 -4.36 -21.96
C LEU A 829 -14.96 -5.76 -21.48
N GLN A 830 -13.71 -5.99 -21.09
CA GLN A 830 -13.30 -7.25 -20.45
C GLN A 830 -14.07 -7.54 -19.14
N ALA A 831 -14.39 -6.54 -18.33
CA ALA A 831 -15.19 -6.75 -17.12
C ALA A 831 -16.67 -7.00 -17.46
N GLN A 832 -17.23 -6.29 -18.46
CA GLN A 832 -18.57 -6.59 -18.96
C GLN A 832 -18.64 -7.98 -19.62
N LEU A 833 -17.61 -8.42 -20.34
CA LEU A 833 -17.53 -9.76 -20.93
C LEU A 833 -17.38 -10.84 -19.85
N ARG A 834 -16.60 -10.59 -18.79
CA ARG A 834 -16.53 -11.47 -17.61
C ARG A 834 -17.91 -11.60 -16.97
N GLU A 835 -18.61 -10.50 -16.73
CA GLU A 835 -19.93 -10.51 -16.09
C GLU A 835 -21.02 -11.14 -16.99
N LEU A 836 -21.00 -10.85 -18.29
CA LEU A 836 -21.90 -11.48 -19.26
C LEU A 836 -21.64 -12.99 -19.34
N THR A 837 -20.38 -13.43 -19.27
CA THR A 837 -20.04 -14.86 -19.22
C THR A 837 -20.41 -15.50 -17.89
N ASN A 838 -20.22 -14.81 -16.75
CA ASN A 838 -20.69 -15.26 -15.43
C ASN A 838 -22.21 -15.50 -15.43
N ARG A 839 -22.98 -14.64 -16.12
CA ARG A 839 -24.44 -14.77 -16.27
C ARG A 839 -24.84 -15.84 -17.29
N ALA A 840 -24.09 -15.99 -18.38
CA ALA A 840 -24.40 -16.96 -19.45
C ALA A 840 -24.00 -18.40 -19.10
N LEU A 841 -22.92 -18.60 -18.34
CA LEU A 841 -22.38 -19.93 -18.00
C LEU A 841 -23.41 -20.82 -17.25
N PRO A 842 -24.21 -20.33 -16.28
CA PRO A 842 -25.30 -21.11 -15.70
C PRO A 842 -26.34 -21.61 -16.72
N PHE A 843 -26.74 -20.77 -17.68
CA PHE A 843 -27.68 -21.18 -18.74
C PHE A 843 -27.05 -22.18 -19.71
N SER A 844 -25.77 -22.00 -20.04
CA SER A 844 -25.01 -22.95 -20.86
C SER A 844 -24.93 -24.32 -20.18
N MET A 845 -24.54 -24.36 -18.91
CA MET A 845 -24.47 -25.57 -18.09
C MET A 845 -25.84 -26.24 -17.94
N ALA A 846 -26.92 -25.45 -17.75
CA ALA A 846 -28.28 -25.96 -17.73
C ALA A 846 -28.72 -26.54 -19.08
N GLY A 847 -28.33 -25.93 -20.20
CA GLY A 847 -28.55 -26.46 -21.55
C GLY A 847 -27.82 -27.78 -21.79
N GLY A 848 -26.54 -27.87 -21.41
CA GLY A 848 -25.77 -29.12 -21.47
C GLY A 848 -26.34 -30.23 -20.58
N ALA A 849 -26.81 -29.88 -19.38
CA ALA A 849 -27.50 -30.81 -18.48
C ALA A 849 -28.84 -31.29 -19.06
N LEU A 850 -29.63 -30.38 -19.67
CA LEU A 850 -30.89 -30.72 -20.34
C LEU A 850 -30.66 -31.63 -21.56
N VAL A 851 -29.64 -31.37 -22.38
CA VAL A 851 -29.25 -32.23 -23.51
C VAL A 851 -28.80 -33.61 -23.01
N SER A 852 -28.05 -33.68 -21.91
CA SER A 852 -27.67 -34.94 -21.27
C SER A 852 -28.91 -35.71 -20.77
N GLY A 853 -29.83 -35.02 -20.09
CA GLY A 853 -31.08 -35.61 -19.59
C GLY A 853 -31.98 -36.13 -20.71
N LEU A 854 -32.18 -35.34 -21.77
CA LEU A 854 -32.92 -35.76 -22.97
C LEU A 854 -32.25 -36.93 -23.68
N GLY A 855 -30.92 -36.97 -23.73
CA GLY A 855 -30.15 -38.12 -24.21
C GLY A 855 -30.43 -39.40 -23.42
N LEU A 856 -30.52 -39.29 -22.09
CA LEU A 856 -30.86 -40.40 -21.20
C LEU A 856 -32.32 -40.84 -21.33
N LEU A 857 -33.28 -39.92 -21.46
CA LEU A 857 -34.68 -40.27 -21.78
C LEU A 857 -34.77 -41.00 -23.14
N ARG A 858 -33.94 -40.62 -24.12
CA ARG A 858 -33.78 -41.31 -25.41
C ARG A 858 -32.95 -42.59 -25.33
N ARG A 859 -32.56 -43.04 -24.13
CA ARG A 859 -31.77 -44.26 -23.86
C ARG A 859 -30.38 -44.28 -24.53
N LEU A 860 -29.79 -43.13 -24.79
CA LEU A 860 -28.38 -43.05 -25.21
C LEU A 860 -27.45 -43.52 -24.07
N PRO A 861 -26.29 -44.12 -24.37
CA PRO A 861 -25.29 -44.44 -23.35
C PRO A 861 -24.87 -43.19 -22.57
N LEU A 862 -24.70 -43.29 -21.24
CA LEU A 862 -24.41 -42.12 -20.39
C LEU A 862 -23.19 -41.33 -20.87
N ARG A 863 -22.10 -42.00 -21.29
CA ARG A 863 -20.93 -41.34 -21.89
C ARG A 863 -21.27 -40.45 -23.08
N SER A 864 -22.22 -40.87 -23.92
CA SER A 864 -22.60 -40.18 -25.15
C SER A 864 -23.58 -39.05 -24.87
N ALA A 865 -24.54 -39.26 -23.96
CA ALA A 865 -25.43 -38.21 -23.48
C ALA A 865 -24.64 -37.07 -22.80
N VAL A 866 -23.69 -37.41 -21.93
CA VAL A 866 -22.80 -36.45 -21.26
C VAL A 866 -21.84 -35.78 -22.25
N ALA A 867 -21.28 -36.50 -23.22
CA ALA A 867 -20.46 -35.89 -24.28
C ALA A 867 -21.24 -34.83 -25.09
N SER A 868 -22.47 -35.12 -25.51
CA SER A 868 -23.33 -34.13 -26.18
C SER A 868 -23.66 -32.94 -25.26
N GLY A 869 -23.87 -33.17 -23.97
CA GLY A 869 -24.09 -32.10 -23.00
C GLY A 869 -22.88 -31.19 -22.79
N VAL A 870 -21.68 -31.77 -22.64
CA VAL A 870 -20.42 -31.02 -22.49
C VAL A 870 -20.09 -30.26 -23.77
N ALA A 871 -20.28 -30.86 -24.95
CA ALA A 871 -20.09 -30.17 -26.22
C ALA A 871 -20.99 -28.93 -26.35
N VAL A 872 -22.28 -29.06 -25.98
CA VAL A 872 -23.22 -27.91 -25.96
C VAL A 872 -22.81 -26.86 -24.92
N ALA A 873 -22.38 -27.28 -23.73
CA ALA A 873 -21.98 -26.35 -22.66
C ALA A 873 -20.69 -25.56 -23.00
N VAL A 874 -19.76 -26.16 -23.74
CA VAL A 874 -18.53 -25.48 -24.21
C VAL A 874 -18.82 -24.61 -25.44
N ALA A 875 -19.63 -25.08 -26.39
CA ALA A 875 -19.93 -24.35 -27.63
C ALA A 875 -20.67 -23.01 -27.43
N ALA A 876 -21.24 -22.76 -26.26
CA ALA A 876 -21.87 -21.49 -25.92
C ALA A 876 -20.91 -20.47 -25.25
N VAL A 877 -19.63 -20.81 -25.02
CA VAL A 877 -18.62 -19.86 -24.52
C VAL A 877 -18.12 -18.99 -25.68
N PRO A 878 -18.19 -17.64 -25.59
CA PRO A 878 -17.91 -16.76 -26.73
C PRO A 878 -16.39 -16.50 -26.93
N GLU A 879 -15.62 -17.55 -27.24
CA GLU A 879 -14.15 -17.53 -27.31
C GLU A 879 -13.55 -16.44 -28.22
N GLY A 880 -14.23 -16.08 -29.31
CA GLY A 880 -13.77 -15.04 -30.25
C GLY A 880 -14.11 -13.59 -29.83
N LEU A 881 -14.97 -13.39 -28.83
CA LEU A 881 -15.49 -12.07 -28.48
C LEU A 881 -14.45 -11.12 -27.86
N PRO A 882 -13.48 -11.57 -27.02
CA PRO A 882 -12.38 -10.73 -26.56
C PRO A 882 -11.47 -10.21 -27.70
N LEU A 883 -11.29 -10.98 -28.78
CA LEU A 883 -10.52 -10.56 -29.94
C LEU A 883 -11.27 -9.48 -30.74
N VAL A 884 -12.58 -9.68 -30.98
CA VAL A 884 -13.43 -8.68 -31.65
C VAL A 884 -13.49 -7.37 -30.85
N ALA A 885 -13.63 -7.46 -29.52
CA ALA A 885 -13.57 -6.32 -28.61
C ALA A 885 -12.26 -5.51 -28.76
N THR A 886 -11.12 -6.21 -28.76
CA THR A 886 -9.80 -5.59 -28.90
C THR A 886 -9.63 -4.89 -30.25
N LEU A 887 -10.09 -5.51 -31.34
CA LEU A 887 -10.04 -4.93 -32.68
C LEU A 887 -10.97 -3.71 -32.81
N ALA A 888 -12.15 -3.73 -32.20
CA ALA A 888 -13.07 -2.59 -32.17
C ALA A 888 -12.50 -1.40 -31.39
N GLN A 889 -11.89 -1.63 -30.21
CA GLN A 889 -11.18 -0.59 -29.45
C GLN A 889 -10.04 0.03 -30.27
N GLN A 890 -9.23 -0.79 -30.97
CA GLN A 890 -8.17 -0.29 -31.87
C GLN A 890 -8.72 0.53 -33.06
N ALA A 891 -9.84 0.13 -33.64
CA ALA A 891 -10.49 0.88 -34.73
C ALA A 891 -11.01 2.24 -34.24
N SER A 892 -11.62 2.30 -33.05
CA SER A 892 -12.08 3.55 -32.43
C SER A 892 -10.93 4.48 -32.06
N ALA A 893 -9.84 3.95 -31.49
CA ALA A 893 -8.62 4.70 -31.22
C ALA A 893 -8.06 5.36 -32.49
N ARG A 894 -7.94 4.59 -33.59
CA ARG A 894 -7.49 5.10 -34.90
C ARG A 894 -8.42 6.15 -35.51
N ARG A 895 -9.71 6.19 -35.15
CA ARG A 895 -10.63 7.26 -35.58
C ARG A 895 -10.35 8.55 -34.83
N LEU A 896 -10.17 8.49 -33.50
CA LEU A 896 -9.87 9.66 -32.67
C LEU A 896 -8.51 10.29 -33.02
N THR A 897 -7.48 9.50 -33.31
CA THR A 897 -6.17 10.02 -33.74
C THR A 897 -6.24 10.77 -35.08
N ARG A 898 -7.22 10.47 -35.95
CA ARG A 898 -7.46 11.24 -37.19
C ARG A 898 -8.15 12.58 -36.96
N THR A 899 -8.74 12.81 -35.78
CA THR A 899 -9.34 14.08 -35.37
C THR A 899 -8.49 14.79 -34.31
N GLY A 900 -7.17 14.54 -34.30
CA GLY A 900 -6.20 15.18 -33.40
C GLY A 900 -5.99 14.50 -32.04
N ALA A 901 -6.89 13.64 -31.59
CA ALA A 901 -6.84 13.03 -30.25
C ALA A 901 -5.98 11.75 -30.22
N LEU A 902 -4.74 11.85 -29.73
CA LEU A 902 -3.80 10.72 -29.66
C LEU A 902 -4.12 9.75 -28.51
N VAL A 903 -4.77 8.64 -28.83
CA VAL A 903 -5.08 7.57 -27.88
C VAL A 903 -3.83 6.71 -27.59
N ARG A 904 -3.26 6.86 -26.39
CA ARG A 904 -2.15 6.00 -25.90
C ARG A 904 -2.60 4.57 -25.58
N THR A 905 -3.80 4.41 -25.02
CA THR A 905 -4.35 3.15 -24.49
C THR A 905 -5.76 2.89 -25.03
N PRO A 906 -5.98 1.86 -25.89
CA PRO A 906 -7.28 1.64 -26.53
C PRO A 906 -8.47 1.42 -25.57
N ARG A 907 -8.22 0.93 -24.35
CA ARG A 907 -9.24 0.78 -23.30
C ARG A 907 -9.82 2.13 -22.84
N SER A 908 -9.02 3.20 -22.83
CA SER A 908 -9.43 4.53 -22.36
C SER A 908 -10.51 5.16 -23.25
N VAL A 909 -10.62 4.75 -24.52
CA VAL A 909 -11.69 5.19 -25.44
C VAL A 909 -13.07 4.72 -24.97
N GLU A 910 -13.13 3.55 -24.35
CA GLU A 910 -14.37 2.98 -23.80
C GLU A 910 -14.71 3.61 -22.45
N ALA A 911 -13.71 3.80 -21.59
CA ALA A 911 -13.88 4.47 -20.32
C ALA A 911 -14.35 5.92 -20.48
N LEU A 912 -13.87 6.63 -21.53
CA LEU A 912 -14.32 7.98 -21.88
C LEU A 912 -15.84 8.03 -22.15
N GLY A 913 -16.40 6.96 -22.73
CA GLY A 913 -17.84 6.79 -22.93
C GLY A 913 -18.64 6.39 -21.68
N ARG A 914 -18.02 6.39 -20.50
CA ARG A 914 -18.65 6.12 -19.20
C ARG A 914 -18.31 7.15 -18.11
N VAL A 915 -17.68 8.28 -18.46
CA VAL A 915 -17.22 9.28 -17.48
C VAL A 915 -18.41 9.92 -16.77
N ASP A 916 -18.52 9.71 -15.46
CA ASP A 916 -19.52 10.35 -14.60
C ASP A 916 -19.07 11.76 -14.19
N VAL A 917 -17.74 12.00 -14.11
CA VAL A 917 -17.16 13.25 -13.62
C VAL A 917 -15.84 13.59 -14.34
N VAL A 918 -15.73 14.84 -14.80
CA VAL A 918 -14.49 15.42 -15.33
C VAL A 918 -13.91 16.39 -14.30
N CYS A 919 -12.69 16.09 -13.87
CA CYS A 919 -11.83 17.02 -13.16
C CYS A 919 -10.97 17.78 -14.18
N PHE A 920 -10.97 19.11 -14.07
CA PHE A 920 -10.10 19.98 -14.84
C PHE A 920 -9.12 20.67 -13.89
N ASP A 921 -7.85 20.80 -14.30
CA ASP A 921 -7.06 21.94 -13.84
C ASP A 921 -7.56 23.25 -14.49
N LYS A 922 -7.28 24.37 -13.84
CA LYS A 922 -7.54 25.71 -14.37
C LYS A 922 -6.51 26.10 -15.44
N THR A 923 -5.24 26.10 -15.05
CA THR A 923 -4.14 26.78 -15.72
C THR A 923 -3.73 26.01 -16.96
N GLY A 924 -3.63 26.66 -18.11
CA GLY A 924 -3.25 26.04 -19.39
C GLY A 924 -4.25 25.03 -19.96
N THR A 925 -5.16 24.53 -19.12
CA THR A 925 -6.19 23.56 -19.46
C THR A 925 -7.49 24.26 -19.81
N LEU A 926 -8.13 24.95 -18.85
CA LEU A 926 -9.31 25.78 -19.09
C LEU A 926 -8.95 27.22 -19.52
N SER A 927 -7.77 27.69 -19.15
CA SER A 927 -7.15 28.93 -19.64
C SER A 927 -6.11 28.69 -20.73
N GLU A 928 -5.64 29.77 -21.34
CA GLU A 928 -4.51 29.75 -22.29
C GLU A 928 -3.13 29.80 -21.59
N ASN A 929 -3.07 29.79 -20.24
CA ASN A 929 -1.88 30.13 -19.44
C ASN A 929 -1.24 31.46 -19.91
N ARG A 930 -2.11 32.46 -20.15
CA ARG A 930 -1.77 33.73 -20.78
C ARG A 930 -2.48 34.86 -20.05
N LEU A 931 -1.70 35.64 -19.31
CA LEU A 931 -2.19 36.86 -18.67
C LEU A 931 -2.64 37.89 -19.72
N ARG A 932 -3.75 38.57 -19.45
CA ARG A 932 -4.22 39.76 -20.16
C ARG A 932 -4.72 40.81 -19.16
N VAL A 933 -4.79 42.07 -19.60
CA VAL A 933 -5.47 43.11 -18.83
C VAL A 933 -6.98 42.94 -18.98
N SER A 934 -7.64 42.73 -17.85
CA SER A 934 -9.09 42.45 -17.77
C SER A 934 -9.85 43.63 -17.16
N GLN A 935 -9.15 44.53 -16.47
CA GLN A 935 -9.71 45.77 -15.93
C GLN A 935 -8.62 46.84 -15.76
N VAL A 936 -8.96 48.10 -16.02
CA VAL A 936 -8.18 49.27 -15.58
C VAL A 936 -9.05 50.06 -14.59
N ARG A 937 -8.45 50.71 -13.60
CA ARG A 937 -9.13 51.66 -12.71
C ARG A 937 -8.35 52.96 -12.62
N THR A 938 -8.94 54.03 -13.11
CA THR A 938 -8.53 55.40 -12.81
C THR A 938 -9.32 55.91 -11.61
N LEU A 939 -8.65 56.68 -10.74
CA LEU A 939 -9.27 57.28 -9.54
C LEU A 939 -9.24 58.82 -9.59
N SER A 940 -8.74 59.39 -10.69
CA SER A 940 -8.81 60.80 -11.03
C SER A 940 -9.58 60.94 -12.34
N ALA A 941 -10.58 61.83 -12.39
CA ALA A 941 -11.41 62.03 -13.58
C ALA A 941 -10.63 62.55 -14.80
N ASP A 942 -9.47 63.18 -14.58
CA ASP A 942 -8.60 63.74 -15.61
C ASP A 942 -7.68 62.70 -16.30
N ILE A 943 -7.70 61.43 -15.85
CA ILE A 943 -6.85 60.36 -16.39
C ILE A 943 -7.71 59.31 -17.10
N ALA A 944 -7.37 59.03 -18.36
CA ALA A 944 -8.02 57.97 -19.16
C ALA A 944 -7.34 56.61 -18.93
N GLU A 945 -8.08 55.51 -19.03
CA GLU A 945 -7.55 54.15 -18.84
C GLU A 945 -6.33 53.85 -19.74
N GLN A 946 -6.38 54.32 -21.00
CA GLN A 946 -5.26 54.22 -21.95
C GLN A 946 -3.96 54.86 -21.42
N GLN A 947 -4.03 55.96 -20.68
CA GLN A 947 -2.85 56.63 -20.12
C GLN A 947 -2.22 55.83 -18.96
N VAL A 948 -3.03 55.05 -18.23
CA VAL A 948 -2.53 54.08 -17.24
C VAL A 948 -1.78 52.96 -17.95
N LEU A 949 -2.34 52.43 -19.05
CA LEU A 949 -1.71 51.39 -19.87
C LEU A 949 -0.44 51.88 -20.55
N GLU A 950 -0.41 53.09 -21.12
CA GLU A 950 0.80 53.70 -21.68
C GLU A 950 1.90 53.87 -20.63
N CYS A 951 1.56 54.33 -19.42
CA CYS A 951 2.55 54.48 -18.35
C CYS A 951 3.08 53.12 -17.86
N ALA A 952 2.21 52.11 -17.74
CA ALA A 952 2.61 50.75 -17.42
C ALA A 952 3.44 50.08 -18.53
N ALA A 953 3.12 50.35 -19.80
CA ALA A 953 3.86 49.88 -20.96
C ALA A 953 5.24 50.53 -21.06
N ARG A 954 5.37 51.85 -20.80
CA ARG A 954 6.68 52.53 -20.68
C ARG A 954 7.54 51.91 -19.59
N ALA A 955 6.96 51.50 -18.46
CA ALA A 955 7.64 50.82 -17.36
C ALA A 955 8.02 49.34 -17.64
N THR A 956 8.09 48.93 -18.91
CA THR A 956 8.37 47.55 -19.34
C THR A 956 9.76 47.46 -19.98
N PRO A 957 10.59 46.46 -19.65
CA PRO A 957 11.82 46.19 -20.37
C PRO A 957 11.57 45.87 -21.86
N PRO A 958 12.54 46.15 -22.76
CA PRO A 958 12.48 45.69 -24.15
C PRO A 958 12.51 44.15 -24.23
N LYS A 959 12.03 43.60 -25.34
CA LYS A 959 12.04 42.14 -25.59
C LYS A 959 13.47 41.58 -25.63
N ASN A 960 13.63 40.35 -25.14
CA ASN A 960 14.81 39.54 -25.36
C ASN A 960 14.54 38.57 -26.51
N GLY A 961 14.94 38.94 -27.73
CA GLY A 961 14.48 38.27 -28.95
C GLY A 961 12.98 38.50 -29.18
N ASP A 962 12.22 37.43 -29.40
CA ASP A 962 10.77 37.52 -29.63
C ASP A 962 9.92 37.64 -28.36
N GLN A 963 10.49 37.37 -27.18
CA GLN A 963 9.76 37.21 -25.91
C GLN A 963 10.04 38.34 -24.90
N TYR A 964 9.13 38.50 -23.93
CA TYR A 964 9.31 39.38 -22.77
C TYR A 964 9.79 38.56 -21.56
N GLU A 965 10.54 39.19 -20.65
CA GLU A 965 11.09 38.58 -19.44
C GLU A 965 9.99 38.04 -18.49
N HIS A 966 8.80 38.65 -18.50
CA HIS A 966 7.64 38.20 -17.72
C HIS A 966 6.34 38.20 -18.54
N ALA A 967 5.45 37.23 -18.27
CA ALA A 967 4.11 37.19 -18.88
C ALA A 967 3.24 38.43 -18.51
N THR A 968 3.48 39.02 -17.34
CA THR A 968 2.87 40.29 -16.89
C THR A 968 3.24 41.47 -17.80
N ASP A 969 4.46 41.46 -18.35
CA ASP A 969 4.96 42.52 -19.23
C ASP A 969 4.37 42.40 -20.63
N ALA A 970 4.30 41.17 -21.16
CA ALA A 970 3.59 40.88 -22.40
C ALA A 970 2.11 41.34 -22.33
N ALA A 971 1.40 41.00 -21.25
CA ALA A 971 -0.01 41.33 -21.04
C ALA A 971 -0.28 42.84 -21.04
N VAL A 972 0.59 43.63 -20.40
CA VAL A 972 0.45 45.09 -20.30
C VAL A 972 0.75 45.76 -21.65
N VAL A 973 1.77 45.31 -22.38
CA VAL A 973 2.11 45.89 -23.70
C VAL A 973 1.11 45.48 -24.77
N GLU A 974 0.55 44.26 -24.73
CA GLU A 974 -0.53 43.83 -25.61
C GLU A 974 -1.81 44.66 -25.43
N ALA A 975 -2.12 45.06 -24.19
CA ALA A 975 -3.28 45.90 -23.88
C ALA A 975 -3.09 47.38 -24.25
N ALA A 976 -1.85 47.87 -24.35
CA ALA A 976 -1.53 49.25 -24.72
C ALA A 976 -1.67 49.48 -26.25
N VAL A 977 -2.91 49.40 -26.75
CA VAL A 977 -3.23 49.44 -28.19
C VAL A 977 -2.68 50.71 -28.86
N THR A 978 -1.84 50.51 -29.87
CA THR A 978 -1.35 51.53 -30.81
C THR A 978 -0.67 52.74 -30.14
N SER A 979 0.48 52.49 -29.53
CA SER A 979 1.58 53.47 -29.49
C SER A 979 2.82 52.89 -30.16
N GLN A 980 3.68 53.75 -30.70
CA GLN A 980 5.01 53.33 -31.14
C GLN A 980 5.73 52.72 -29.93
N VAL A 981 6.24 51.49 -30.07
CA VAL A 981 7.27 51.00 -29.14
C VAL A 981 8.40 52.01 -29.23
N LEU A 982 8.75 52.61 -28.10
CA LEU A 982 9.81 53.61 -28.06
C LEU A 982 11.14 52.88 -28.29
N ASP A 983 11.69 52.99 -29.51
CA ASP A 983 13.10 52.72 -29.84
C ASP A 983 14.04 53.76 -29.15
N GLY A 984 13.73 54.08 -27.90
CA GLY A 984 14.33 55.13 -27.10
C GLY A 984 15.37 54.58 -26.14
N THR A 985 16.47 55.30 -26.04
CA THR A 985 17.62 55.04 -25.15
C THR A 985 17.31 55.31 -23.67
N GLY A 986 16.26 54.68 -23.17
CA GLY A 986 15.88 54.67 -21.76
C GLY A 986 16.69 53.67 -20.94
N VAL A 987 16.68 53.85 -19.62
CA VAL A 987 17.26 52.88 -18.67
C VAL A 987 16.13 52.18 -17.92
N TYR A 988 16.17 50.86 -17.93
CA TYR A 988 15.11 49.97 -17.45
C TYR A 988 15.56 49.20 -16.22
N LEU A 989 14.65 49.03 -15.26
CA LEU A 989 14.77 48.13 -14.13
C LEU A 989 13.69 47.07 -14.25
N SER A 990 14.04 45.85 -14.67
CA SER A 990 13.15 44.70 -14.62
C SER A 990 12.62 44.46 -13.20
N PHE A 991 11.45 43.83 -13.11
CA PHE A 991 10.92 43.34 -11.84
C PHE A 991 11.88 42.29 -11.25
N ARG A 992 11.95 42.21 -9.92
CA ARG A 992 12.65 41.15 -9.17
C ARG A 992 11.90 40.90 -7.86
N SER A 993 11.96 39.71 -7.26
CA SER A 993 11.28 39.46 -5.98
C SER A 993 11.66 40.47 -4.87
N GLY A 994 12.96 40.77 -4.71
CA GLY A 994 13.47 41.78 -3.77
C GLY A 994 13.18 43.25 -4.15
N ARG A 995 12.65 43.51 -5.35
CA ARG A 995 12.24 44.84 -5.85
C ARG A 995 10.95 44.65 -6.65
N LYS A 996 9.81 44.57 -5.94
CA LYS A 996 8.48 44.21 -6.48
C LYS A 996 7.85 45.22 -7.48
N PHE A 997 8.66 45.93 -8.24
CA PHE A 997 8.26 46.85 -9.29
C PHE A 997 9.22 46.78 -10.47
N SER A 998 8.69 47.01 -11.67
CA SER A 998 9.47 47.35 -12.85
C SER A 998 9.37 48.86 -13.09
N ALA A 999 10.46 49.49 -13.52
CA ALA A 999 10.51 50.92 -13.76
C ALA A 999 11.37 51.26 -14.98
N ALA A 1000 11.06 52.37 -15.64
CA ALA A 1000 11.83 52.89 -16.76
C ALA A 1000 12.01 54.40 -16.67
N LEU A 1001 13.22 54.87 -16.98
CA LEU A 1001 13.56 56.27 -17.12
C LEU A 1001 13.74 56.62 -18.60
N VAL A 1002 12.81 57.40 -19.15
CA VAL A 1002 12.86 57.89 -20.54
C VAL A 1002 12.93 59.42 -20.51
N GLY A 1003 14.06 59.99 -20.95
CA GLY A 1003 14.32 61.43 -20.86
C GLY A 1003 14.44 61.91 -19.42
N GLU A 1004 13.38 62.58 -18.92
CA GLU A 1004 13.19 63.02 -17.53
C GLU A 1004 11.98 62.34 -16.85
N GLU A 1005 11.20 61.50 -17.54
CA GLU A 1005 10.02 60.84 -16.96
C GLU A 1005 10.39 59.43 -16.47
N LEU A 1006 10.20 59.22 -15.16
CA LEU A 1006 10.27 57.91 -14.52
C LEU A 1006 8.85 57.32 -14.50
N SER A 1007 8.63 56.20 -15.20
CA SER A 1007 7.40 55.40 -15.12
C SER A 1007 7.65 54.14 -14.31
N ILE A 1008 6.68 53.71 -13.51
CA ILE A 1008 6.81 52.54 -12.61
C ILE A 1008 5.48 51.78 -12.50
N LYS A 1009 5.55 50.45 -12.57
CA LYS A 1009 4.45 49.52 -12.28
C LYS A 1009 4.92 48.47 -11.28
N GLY A 1010 4.04 48.03 -10.38
CA GLY A 1010 4.44 47.03 -9.39
C GLY A 1010 3.35 46.60 -8.44
N ALA A 1011 3.75 45.84 -7.42
CA ALA A 1011 2.87 45.38 -6.37
C ALA A 1011 2.25 46.59 -5.63
N PRO A 1012 0.92 46.61 -5.38
CA PRO A 1012 0.24 47.79 -4.85
C PRO A 1012 0.84 48.29 -3.52
N GLU A 1013 1.21 47.41 -2.60
CA GLU A 1013 1.77 47.79 -1.31
C GLU A 1013 3.13 48.53 -1.43
N VAL A 1014 3.89 48.28 -2.50
CA VAL A 1014 5.21 48.89 -2.73
C VAL A 1014 5.12 50.20 -3.52
N VAL A 1015 4.28 50.26 -4.56
CA VAL A 1015 4.14 51.49 -5.37
C VAL A 1015 3.29 52.54 -4.64
N LEU A 1016 2.24 52.13 -3.92
CA LEU A 1016 1.38 53.05 -3.17
C LEU A 1016 2.12 53.66 -1.97
N SER A 1017 2.93 52.89 -1.24
CA SER A 1017 3.72 53.42 -0.11
C SER A 1017 4.79 54.44 -0.51
N ALA A 1018 5.16 54.51 -1.80
CA ALA A 1018 6.05 55.50 -2.38
C ALA A 1018 5.33 56.78 -2.88
N CYS A 1019 3.99 56.80 -2.91
CA CYS A 1019 3.16 57.93 -3.30
C CYS A 1019 2.73 58.76 -2.06
N PRO A 1020 2.88 60.10 -2.04
CA PRO A 1020 2.23 60.95 -1.06
C PRO A 1020 0.74 61.12 -1.38
N ASP A 1021 -0.04 61.55 -0.37
CA ASP A 1021 -1.40 62.08 -0.53
C ASP A 1021 -2.42 61.16 -1.24
N LEU A 1022 -2.32 59.85 -0.98
CA LEU A 1022 -3.27 58.84 -1.48
C LEU A 1022 -4.62 58.84 -0.75
N ASP A 1023 -5.71 58.69 -1.51
CA ASP A 1023 -7.06 58.46 -0.99
C ASP A 1023 -7.21 57.02 -0.42
N PRO A 1024 -7.72 56.83 0.82
CA PRO A 1024 -8.11 55.52 1.36
C PRO A 1024 -9.13 54.72 0.53
N ALA A 1025 -9.78 55.31 -0.48
CA ALA A 1025 -10.51 54.60 -1.53
C ALA A 1025 -9.61 53.68 -2.37
N VAL A 1026 -8.36 54.08 -2.66
CA VAL A 1026 -7.45 53.32 -3.53
C VAL A 1026 -7.20 51.92 -2.98
N ALA A 1027 -6.94 51.79 -1.68
CA ALA A 1027 -6.75 50.51 -1.01
C ALA A 1027 -8.00 49.61 -1.08
N ARG A 1028 -9.20 50.20 -0.95
CA ARG A 1028 -10.47 49.46 -1.08
C ARG A 1028 -10.69 48.96 -2.51
N THR A 1029 -10.32 49.75 -3.52
CA THR A 1029 -10.39 49.30 -4.92
C THR A 1029 -9.36 48.19 -5.22
N VAL A 1030 -8.17 48.21 -4.61
CA VAL A 1030 -7.21 47.09 -4.68
C VAL A 1030 -7.82 45.82 -4.08
N ASP A 1031 -8.39 45.90 -2.87
CA ASP A 1031 -9.10 44.79 -2.21
C ASP A 1031 -10.25 44.23 -3.06
N GLU A 1032 -11.06 45.10 -3.67
CA GLU A 1032 -12.19 44.72 -4.53
C GLU A 1032 -11.71 44.02 -5.81
N MET A 1033 -10.69 44.55 -6.48
CA MET A 1033 -10.10 43.92 -7.67
C MET A 1033 -9.47 42.57 -7.34
N ALA A 1034 -8.77 42.45 -6.21
CA ALA A 1034 -8.19 41.18 -5.74
C ALA A 1034 -9.26 40.14 -5.39
N ARG A 1035 -10.37 40.54 -4.75
CA ARG A 1035 -11.52 39.64 -4.47
C ARG A 1035 -12.22 39.16 -5.74
N ASN A 1036 -12.16 39.93 -6.83
CA ASN A 1036 -12.62 39.52 -8.16
C ASN A 1036 -11.61 38.61 -8.90
N GLY A 1037 -10.55 38.13 -8.23
CA GLY A 1037 -9.55 37.23 -8.80
C GLY A 1037 -8.49 37.92 -9.68
N LEU A 1038 -8.45 39.25 -9.72
CA LEU A 1038 -7.50 40.00 -10.54
C LEU A 1038 -6.16 40.18 -9.80
N ARG A 1039 -5.04 39.88 -10.49
CA ARG A 1039 -3.71 40.30 -10.08
C ARG A 1039 -3.58 41.81 -10.33
N VAL A 1040 -3.64 42.59 -9.25
CA VAL A 1040 -3.57 44.06 -9.32
C VAL A 1040 -2.13 44.54 -9.39
N LEU A 1041 -1.83 45.43 -10.34
CA LEU A 1041 -0.65 46.28 -10.35
C LEU A 1041 -1.08 47.72 -10.04
N ALA A 1042 -0.29 48.42 -9.24
CA ALA A 1042 -0.37 49.87 -9.13
C ALA A 1042 0.64 50.52 -10.10
N VAL A 1043 0.20 51.57 -10.78
CA VAL A 1043 0.96 52.33 -11.79
C VAL A 1043 1.14 53.75 -11.31
N ALA A 1044 2.36 54.25 -11.38
CA ALA A 1044 2.72 55.61 -10.97
C ALA A 1044 3.81 56.18 -11.88
N ARG A 1045 3.98 57.50 -11.83
CA ARG A 1045 5.04 58.23 -12.55
C ARG A 1045 5.69 59.29 -11.70
N ARG A 1046 6.86 59.78 -12.10
CA ARG A 1046 7.51 60.93 -11.49
C ARG A 1046 8.34 61.68 -12.52
N LYS A 1047 8.14 62.98 -12.67
CA LYS A 1047 9.08 63.83 -13.40
C LYS A 1047 10.32 64.07 -12.53
N LEU A 1048 11.49 63.72 -13.05
CA LEU A 1048 12.79 64.01 -12.46
C LEU A 1048 13.31 65.36 -12.95
N THR A 1049 14.32 65.90 -12.28
CA THR A 1049 15.18 66.95 -12.88
C THR A 1049 16.31 66.28 -13.66
N ALA A 1050 16.88 66.95 -14.67
CA ALA A 1050 18.07 66.50 -15.39
C ALA A 1050 19.15 65.89 -14.47
N ALA A 1051 19.57 66.60 -13.42
CA ALA A 1051 20.57 66.13 -12.46
C ALA A 1051 20.12 64.98 -11.51
N GLN A 1052 18.86 64.53 -11.61
CA GLN A 1052 18.38 63.25 -11.05
C GLN A 1052 18.32 62.17 -12.14
N ALA A 1053 17.85 62.52 -13.34
CA ALA A 1053 17.80 61.61 -14.48
C ALA A 1053 19.18 61.14 -14.91
N ASP A 1054 20.17 62.02 -15.00
CA ASP A 1054 21.55 61.66 -15.38
C ASP A 1054 22.18 60.67 -14.39
N ARG A 1055 21.93 60.84 -13.08
CA ARG A 1055 22.35 59.87 -12.04
C ARG A 1055 21.63 58.53 -12.16
N GLY A 1056 20.33 58.55 -12.46
CA GLY A 1056 19.55 57.34 -12.74
C GLY A 1056 19.92 56.65 -14.06
N ARG A 1057 20.69 57.30 -14.94
CA ARG A 1057 21.27 56.66 -16.14
C ARG A 1057 22.68 56.12 -15.91
N SER A 1058 23.44 56.66 -14.97
CA SER A 1058 24.79 56.18 -14.63
C SER A 1058 24.81 55.01 -13.66
N ASP A 1059 23.76 54.82 -12.85
CA ASP A 1059 23.71 53.82 -11.78
C ASP A 1059 22.27 53.30 -11.57
N ALA A 1060 22.13 51.97 -11.57
CA ALA A 1060 20.87 51.27 -11.39
C ALA A 1060 20.35 51.32 -9.94
N ASP A 1061 21.23 51.39 -8.94
CA ASP A 1061 20.84 51.50 -7.53
C ASP A 1061 20.35 52.92 -7.20
N SER A 1062 21.01 53.94 -7.75
CA SER A 1062 20.49 55.32 -7.75
C SER A 1062 19.12 55.44 -8.42
N LEU A 1063 18.87 54.71 -9.52
CA LEU A 1063 17.56 54.67 -10.16
C LEU A 1063 16.52 53.96 -9.29
N ALA A 1064 16.86 52.83 -8.67
CA ALA A 1064 15.99 52.11 -7.74
C ALA A 1064 15.65 52.98 -6.51
N ALA A 1065 16.63 53.71 -5.95
CA ALA A 1065 16.42 54.63 -4.84
C ALA A 1065 15.44 55.77 -5.20
N LEU A 1066 15.52 56.31 -6.43
CA LEU A 1066 14.59 57.35 -6.92
C LEU A 1066 13.13 56.85 -7.02
N CYS A 1067 12.92 55.55 -7.22
CA CYS A 1067 11.58 54.94 -7.28
C CYS A 1067 10.88 54.87 -5.91
N THR A 1068 11.61 54.94 -4.79
CA THR A 1068 11.06 54.65 -3.45
C THR A 1068 10.18 55.76 -2.84
N ARG A 1069 10.18 56.99 -3.40
CA ARG A 1069 9.50 58.15 -2.80
C ARG A 1069 9.06 59.19 -3.83
N ARG A 1070 8.00 59.94 -3.49
CA ARG A 1070 7.45 61.09 -4.26
C ARG A 1070 6.96 60.70 -5.65
N LEU A 1071 6.39 59.50 -5.79
CA LEU A 1071 5.69 59.10 -7.01
C LEU A 1071 4.31 59.78 -7.09
N GLN A 1072 3.85 60.12 -8.29
CA GLN A 1072 2.45 60.47 -8.56
C GLN A 1072 1.71 59.20 -8.99
N PHE A 1073 0.72 58.78 -8.22
CA PHE A 1073 -0.17 57.67 -8.61
C PHE A 1073 -0.94 58.00 -9.89
N VAL A 1074 -1.09 56.99 -10.78
CA VAL A 1074 -1.75 57.13 -12.09
C VAL A 1074 -2.99 56.24 -12.20
N GLY A 1075 -2.94 55.00 -11.70
CA GLY A 1075 -4.08 54.09 -11.72
C GLY A 1075 -3.73 52.65 -11.31
N LEU A 1076 -4.72 51.78 -11.34
CA LEU A 1076 -4.55 50.33 -11.15
C LEU A 1076 -4.80 49.58 -12.47
N VAL A 1077 -4.05 48.50 -12.68
CA VAL A 1077 -4.24 47.55 -13.79
C VAL A 1077 -4.51 46.17 -13.19
N GLY A 1078 -5.67 45.61 -13.49
CA GLY A 1078 -6.09 44.27 -13.08
C GLY A 1078 -5.85 43.27 -14.20
N LEU A 1079 -4.98 42.29 -13.94
CA LEU A 1079 -4.66 41.20 -14.85
C LEU A 1079 -5.41 39.93 -14.43
N SER A 1080 -5.91 39.15 -15.39
CA SER A 1080 -6.28 37.75 -15.14
C SER A 1080 -5.67 36.84 -16.22
N ASP A 1081 -5.67 35.54 -15.95
CA ASP A 1081 -5.36 34.52 -16.95
C ASP A 1081 -6.56 34.35 -17.90
N THR A 1082 -6.31 34.19 -19.19
CA THR A 1082 -7.35 34.25 -20.24
C THR A 1082 -8.06 32.90 -20.36
N PRO A 1083 -9.38 32.79 -20.12
CA PRO A 1083 -10.13 31.57 -20.41
C PRO A 1083 -10.10 31.25 -21.91
N ARG A 1084 -9.92 29.97 -22.28
CA ARG A 1084 -10.05 29.56 -23.69
C ARG A 1084 -11.49 29.79 -24.14
N ALA A 1085 -11.69 30.32 -25.35
CA ALA A 1085 -13.02 30.68 -25.86
C ALA A 1085 -14.03 29.52 -25.81
N ASP A 1086 -13.57 28.29 -26.07
CA ASP A 1086 -14.41 27.09 -26.06
C ASP A 1086 -14.71 26.54 -24.65
N SER A 1087 -13.96 26.92 -23.61
CA SER A 1087 -14.06 26.32 -22.26
C SER A 1087 -15.47 26.39 -21.68
N ALA A 1088 -16.12 27.55 -21.74
CA ALA A 1088 -17.48 27.72 -21.24
C ALA A 1088 -18.50 26.85 -22.02
N GLN A 1089 -18.31 26.66 -23.32
CA GLN A 1089 -19.14 25.77 -24.13
C GLN A 1089 -18.88 24.29 -23.81
N VAL A 1090 -17.63 23.88 -23.59
CA VAL A 1090 -17.28 22.51 -23.19
C VAL A 1090 -17.88 22.18 -21.81
N LEU A 1091 -17.68 23.05 -20.82
CA LEU A 1091 -18.19 22.86 -19.46
C LEU A 1091 -19.72 22.83 -19.42
N LYS A 1092 -20.39 23.67 -20.22
CA LYS A 1092 -21.85 23.59 -20.40
C LYS A 1092 -22.26 22.28 -21.09
N THR A 1093 -21.59 21.87 -22.16
CA THR A 1093 -21.91 20.64 -22.89
C THR A 1093 -21.79 19.39 -22.00
N LEU A 1094 -20.82 19.36 -21.08
CA LEU A 1094 -20.72 18.29 -20.07
C LEU A 1094 -21.92 18.28 -19.14
N GLN A 1095 -22.34 19.44 -18.61
CA GLN A 1095 -23.51 19.56 -17.74
C GLN A 1095 -24.83 19.21 -18.46
N ASP A 1096 -25.00 19.65 -19.72
CA ASP A 1096 -26.16 19.32 -20.56
C ASP A 1096 -26.26 17.80 -20.84
N ASN A 1097 -25.13 17.06 -20.79
CA ASN A 1097 -25.08 15.60 -20.86
C ASN A 1097 -25.14 14.90 -19.48
N GLY A 1098 -25.32 15.65 -18.39
CA GLY A 1098 -25.37 15.11 -17.02
C GLY A 1098 -24.02 14.74 -16.41
N ILE A 1099 -22.89 15.09 -17.06
CA ILE A 1099 -21.55 14.77 -16.59
C ILE A 1099 -21.11 15.81 -15.56
N GLY A 1100 -20.67 15.34 -14.38
CA GLY A 1100 -20.20 16.19 -13.31
C GLY A 1100 -18.94 16.96 -13.69
N VAL A 1101 -18.88 18.24 -13.30
CA VAL A 1101 -17.68 19.08 -13.43
C VAL A 1101 -17.08 19.34 -12.05
N ARG A 1102 -15.76 19.18 -11.94
CA ARG A 1102 -14.93 19.59 -10.81
C ARG A 1102 -13.75 20.46 -11.29
N LEU A 1103 -13.43 21.49 -10.52
CA LEU A 1103 -12.25 22.33 -10.71
C LEU A 1103 -11.25 22.02 -9.60
N ILE A 1104 -10.02 21.68 -9.96
CA ILE A 1104 -8.90 21.46 -9.03
C ILE A 1104 -7.81 22.48 -9.38
N THR A 1105 -7.24 23.17 -8.38
CA THR A 1105 -6.26 24.24 -8.65
C THR A 1105 -5.41 24.59 -7.42
N GLY A 1106 -4.20 25.12 -7.66
CA GLY A 1106 -3.37 25.76 -6.64
C GLY A 1106 -3.91 27.12 -6.17
N ASP A 1107 -4.77 27.78 -6.97
CA ASP A 1107 -5.32 29.10 -6.66
C ASP A 1107 -5.94 29.19 -5.26
N HIS A 1108 -5.91 30.39 -4.68
CA HIS A 1108 -6.64 30.72 -3.45
C HIS A 1108 -8.17 30.52 -3.63
N PRO A 1109 -8.90 29.99 -2.63
CA PRO A 1109 -10.34 29.67 -2.73
C PRO A 1109 -11.23 30.77 -3.34
N VAL A 1110 -10.94 32.03 -3.03
CA VAL A 1110 -11.66 33.21 -3.56
C VAL A 1110 -11.48 33.34 -5.08
N THR A 1111 -10.23 33.28 -5.56
CA THR A 1111 -9.88 33.35 -6.99
C THR A 1111 -10.46 32.16 -7.75
N ALA A 1112 -10.33 30.95 -7.19
CA ALA A 1112 -10.86 29.73 -7.80
C ALA A 1112 -12.39 29.78 -7.98
N LYS A 1113 -13.13 30.35 -7.01
CA LYS A 1113 -14.58 30.59 -7.11
C LYS A 1113 -14.92 31.64 -8.17
N ALA A 1114 -14.15 32.73 -8.27
CA ALA A 1114 -14.37 33.78 -9.27
C ALA A 1114 -14.18 33.25 -10.71
N VAL A 1115 -13.09 32.55 -10.97
CA VAL A 1115 -12.79 31.95 -12.29
C VAL A 1115 -13.83 30.87 -12.66
N ALA A 1116 -14.27 30.06 -11.68
CA ALA A 1116 -15.36 29.11 -11.90
C ALA A 1116 -16.67 29.81 -12.32
N ALA A 1117 -17.02 30.94 -11.70
CA ALA A 1117 -18.21 31.71 -12.07
C ALA A 1117 -18.10 32.35 -13.47
N GLU A 1118 -16.94 32.88 -13.85
CA GLU A 1118 -16.65 33.39 -15.20
C GLU A 1118 -16.81 32.29 -16.27
N LEU A 1119 -16.37 31.07 -15.97
CA LEU A 1119 -16.55 29.87 -16.79
C LEU A 1119 -17.99 29.30 -16.79
N GLY A 1120 -18.96 30.00 -16.17
CA GLY A 1120 -20.37 29.62 -16.12
C GLY A 1120 -20.74 28.57 -15.05
N LEU A 1121 -19.83 28.24 -14.14
CA LEU A 1121 -20.12 27.34 -13.02
C LEU A 1121 -20.73 28.11 -11.86
N SER A 1122 -22.03 27.91 -11.60
CA SER A 1122 -22.66 28.38 -10.36
C SER A 1122 -22.21 27.50 -9.18
N ILE A 1123 -21.55 28.10 -8.19
CA ILE A 1123 -20.91 27.39 -7.05
C ILE A 1123 -21.17 28.17 -5.76
N ALA A 1124 -21.72 27.48 -4.75
CA ALA A 1124 -21.95 28.03 -3.42
C ALA A 1124 -20.70 27.91 -2.53
N ASP A 1125 -20.64 28.68 -1.43
CA ASP A 1125 -19.45 28.73 -0.56
C ASP A 1125 -19.16 27.39 0.14
N ASP A 1126 -20.20 26.61 0.46
CA ASP A 1126 -20.09 25.25 0.98
C ASP A 1126 -19.62 24.22 -0.07
N GLN A 1127 -19.48 24.60 -1.34
CA GLN A 1127 -18.97 23.76 -2.42
C GLN A 1127 -17.49 23.99 -2.74
N VAL A 1128 -16.81 24.90 -2.03
CA VAL A 1128 -15.35 25.09 -2.11
C VAL A 1128 -14.68 24.34 -0.94
N ILE A 1129 -13.48 23.81 -1.11
CA ILE A 1129 -12.67 23.21 -0.04
C ILE A 1129 -11.18 23.50 -0.27
N SER A 1130 -10.43 23.77 0.81
CA SER A 1130 -8.98 24.01 0.78
C SER A 1130 -8.14 22.73 0.92
N GLY A 1131 -6.87 22.78 0.51
CA GLY A 1131 -5.92 21.70 0.74
C GLY A 1131 -5.72 21.34 2.22
N GLU A 1132 -5.72 22.35 3.11
CA GLU A 1132 -5.63 22.16 4.56
C GLU A 1132 -6.84 21.40 5.11
N GLU A 1133 -8.06 21.82 4.73
CA GLU A 1133 -9.31 21.15 5.10
C GLU A 1133 -9.34 19.70 4.58
N TRP A 1134 -8.85 19.48 3.35
CA TRP A 1134 -8.79 18.16 2.72
C TRP A 1134 -7.85 17.19 3.46
N VAL A 1135 -6.65 17.64 3.85
CA VAL A 1135 -5.66 16.82 4.58
C VAL A 1135 -6.09 16.52 6.01
N ALA A 1136 -6.86 17.42 6.64
CA ALA A 1136 -7.40 17.21 7.98
C ALA A 1136 -8.50 16.13 8.06
N MET A 1137 -9.11 15.75 6.93
CA MET A 1137 -10.21 14.77 6.89
C MET A 1137 -9.72 13.31 6.73
N PRO A 1138 -10.28 12.34 7.49
CA PRO A 1138 -10.11 10.92 7.19
C PRO A 1138 -10.85 10.55 5.89
N ARG A 1139 -10.47 9.44 5.25
CA ARG A 1139 -10.89 9.15 3.86
C ARG A 1139 -12.40 9.00 3.68
N ARG A 1140 -13.16 8.44 4.63
CA ARG A 1140 -14.63 8.42 4.52
C ARG A 1140 -15.28 9.81 4.49
N ASN A 1141 -14.65 10.82 5.11
CA ASN A 1141 -15.12 12.21 5.02
C ASN A 1141 -14.68 12.85 3.69
N GLN A 1142 -13.49 12.53 3.18
CA GLN A 1142 -13.08 12.89 1.83
C GLN A 1142 -14.01 12.30 0.75
N GLU A 1143 -14.48 11.06 0.91
CA GLU A 1143 -15.43 10.39 -0.01
C GLU A 1143 -16.83 11.02 -0.02
N ARG A 1144 -17.23 11.70 1.07
CA ARG A 1144 -18.40 12.58 1.08
C ARG A 1144 -18.07 13.91 0.39
N ALA A 1145 -16.95 14.55 0.78
CA ALA A 1145 -16.52 15.83 0.25
C ALA A 1145 -16.40 15.83 -1.29
N VAL A 1146 -15.90 14.77 -1.94
CA VAL A 1146 -15.80 14.75 -3.41
C VAL A 1146 -17.16 14.70 -4.14
N ARG A 1147 -18.20 14.16 -3.49
CA ARG A 1147 -19.57 14.12 -4.02
C ARG A 1147 -20.26 15.49 -3.91
N ASP A 1148 -20.01 16.21 -2.82
CA ASP A 1148 -20.72 17.44 -2.49
C ASP A 1148 -19.99 18.72 -2.97
N ARG A 1149 -18.65 18.76 -2.85
CA ARG A 1149 -17.79 19.89 -3.23
C ARG A 1149 -17.54 19.93 -4.75
N ARG A 1150 -17.36 21.14 -5.30
CA ARG A 1150 -17.11 21.39 -6.73
C ARG A 1150 -15.74 22.02 -7.03
N VAL A 1151 -15.16 22.77 -6.09
CA VAL A 1151 -13.85 23.45 -6.24
C VAL A 1151 -12.90 22.98 -5.15
N PHE A 1152 -11.73 22.51 -5.57
CA PHE A 1152 -10.63 22.09 -4.71
C PHE A 1152 -9.48 23.09 -4.92
N ALA A 1153 -9.26 23.96 -3.94
CA ALA A 1153 -8.37 25.12 -4.02
C ALA A 1153 -7.15 24.97 -3.09
N ARG A 1154 -6.02 25.61 -3.40
CA ARG A 1154 -4.71 25.32 -2.75
C ARG A 1154 -4.39 23.82 -2.75
N MET A 1155 -4.51 23.17 -3.89
CA MET A 1155 -4.27 21.73 -4.04
C MET A 1155 -2.89 21.43 -4.62
N SER A 1156 -2.06 20.74 -3.85
CA SER A 1156 -0.79 20.18 -4.34
C SER A 1156 -1.04 19.02 -5.32
N PRO A 1157 -0.02 18.56 -6.07
CA PRO A 1157 -0.14 17.43 -7.00
C PRO A 1157 -0.64 16.15 -6.32
N GLU A 1158 -0.19 15.91 -5.09
CA GLU A 1158 -0.64 14.79 -4.26
C GLU A 1158 -2.13 14.95 -3.91
N HIS A 1159 -2.60 16.16 -3.62
CA HIS A 1159 -4.03 16.41 -3.40
C HIS A 1159 -4.85 16.21 -4.68
N LYS A 1160 -4.36 16.63 -5.85
CA LYS A 1160 -5.03 16.34 -7.15
C LYS A 1160 -5.20 14.84 -7.37
N VAL A 1161 -4.15 14.05 -7.14
CA VAL A 1161 -4.18 12.58 -7.19
C VAL A 1161 -5.18 12.02 -6.18
N GLN A 1162 -5.15 12.49 -4.93
CA GLN A 1162 -6.06 12.03 -3.88
C GLN A 1162 -7.53 12.32 -4.20
N VAL A 1163 -7.88 13.50 -4.72
CA VAL A 1163 -9.24 13.87 -5.11
C VAL A 1163 -9.74 12.95 -6.22
N VAL A 1164 -8.95 12.76 -7.29
CA VAL A 1164 -9.26 11.84 -8.40
C VAL A 1164 -9.47 10.40 -7.89
N GLN A 1165 -8.50 9.84 -7.14
CA GLN A 1165 -8.63 8.50 -6.55
C GLN A 1165 -9.81 8.36 -5.60
N THR A 1166 -10.29 9.45 -5.00
CA THR A 1166 -11.41 9.45 -4.05
C THR A 1166 -12.76 9.53 -4.74
N LEU A 1167 -12.86 10.21 -5.89
CA LEU A 1167 -14.01 10.10 -6.80
C LEU A 1167 -14.18 8.65 -7.29
N GLU A 1168 -13.08 7.98 -7.66
CA GLU A 1168 -13.12 6.58 -8.12
C GLU A 1168 -13.52 5.59 -7.03
N ARG A 1169 -12.95 5.69 -5.83
CA ARG A 1169 -13.40 4.89 -4.67
C ARG A 1169 -14.87 5.16 -4.32
N SER A 1170 -15.33 6.39 -4.54
CA SER A 1170 -16.74 6.78 -4.39
C SER A 1170 -17.67 6.18 -5.47
N GLY A 1171 -17.14 5.43 -6.44
CA GLY A 1171 -17.88 4.73 -7.48
C GLY A 1171 -18.12 5.53 -8.76
N LEU A 1172 -17.45 6.68 -8.93
CA LEU A 1172 -17.59 7.56 -10.10
C LEU A 1172 -16.42 7.34 -11.07
N VAL A 1173 -16.72 7.12 -12.35
CA VAL A 1173 -15.70 7.05 -13.41
C VAL A 1173 -15.15 8.46 -13.65
N CYS A 1174 -13.90 8.68 -13.22
CA CYS A 1174 -13.24 9.98 -13.31
C CYS A 1174 -12.44 10.13 -14.60
N ALA A 1175 -12.59 11.28 -15.27
CA ALA A 1175 -11.59 11.80 -16.18
C ALA A 1175 -10.81 12.94 -15.51
N MET A 1176 -9.52 13.06 -15.80
CA MET A 1176 -8.68 14.19 -15.39
C MET A 1176 -8.10 14.85 -16.62
N VAL A 1177 -8.26 16.18 -16.73
CA VAL A 1177 -7.73 17.00 -17.82
C VAL A 1177 -6.69 17.97 -17.25
N GLY A 1178 -5.50 17.97 -17.82
CA GLY A 1178 -4.38 18.84 -17.45
C GLY A 1178 -3.36 18.97 -18.59
N ASP A 1179 -2.54 20.01 -18.58
CA ASP A 1179 -1.40 20.19 -19.50
C ASP A 1179 -0.05 20.01 -18.75
N GLY A 1180 0.02 20.52 -17.52
CA GLY A 1180 1.24 20.55 -16.71
C GLY A 1180 1.76 19.19 -16.24
N ALA A 1181 3.07 19.12 -16.01
CA ALA A 1181 3.74 17.95 -15.43
C ALA A 1181 3.17 17.59 -14.03
N ASN A 1182 2.63 18.56 -13.30
CA ASN A 1182 2.07 18.33 -11.97
C ASN A 1182 0.70 17.62 -12.01
N ASP A 1183 -0.08 17.81 -13.08
CA ASP A 1183 -1.27 17.01 -13.35
C ASP A 1183 -0.94 15.60 -13.86
N ALA A 1184 0.28 15.35 -14.36
CA ALA A 1184 0.63 14.06 -14.94
C ALA A 1184 0.47 12.88 -13.96
N ALA A 1185 0.55 13.11 -12.64
CA ALA A 1185 0.22 12.11 -11.63
C ALA A 1185 -1.30 11.85 -11.55
N ALA A 1186 -2.13 12.90 -11.51
CA ALA A 1186 -3.59 12.79 -11.47
C ALA A 1186 -4.18 12.24 -12.79
N ILE A 1187 -3.62 12.65 -13.94
CA ILE A 1187 -3.90 12.11 -15.28
C ILE A 1187 -3.58 10.61 -15.36
N ARG A 1188 -2.52 10.12 -14.68
CA ARG A 1188 -2.22 8.68 -14.59
C ARG A 1188 -3.11 7.93 -13.59
N ALA A 1189 -3.59 8.61 -12.55
CA ALA A 1189 -4.46 8.02 -11.52
C ALA A 1189 -5.93 7.94 -11.95
N ALA A 1190 -6.38 8.77 -12.89
CA ALA A 1190 -7.73 8.76 -13.44
C ALA A 1190 -7.96 7.61 -14.44
N THR A 1191 -9.18 7.06 -14.44
CA THR A 1191 -9.66 6.05 -15.40
C THR A 1191 -9.51 6.57 -16.84
N VAL A 1192 -9.65 7.89 -17.04
CA VAL A 1192 -9.27 8.57 -18.29
C VAL A 1192 -8.43 9.83 -18.02
N GLY A 1193 -7.12 9.70 -18.16
CA GLY A 1193 -6.22 10.85 -18.29
C GLY A 1193 -6.30 11.49 -19.68
N ILE A 1194 -6.54 12.80 -19.74
CA ILE A 1194 -6.47 13.62 -20.94
C ILE A 1194 -5.35 14.66 -20.75
N GLY A 1195 -4.32 14.58 -21.59
CA GLY A 1195 -3.33 15.64 -21.74
C GLY A 1195 -3.75 16.59 -22.87
N VAL A 1196 -3.60 17.89 -22.64
CA VAL A 1196 -3.85 18.97 -23.64
C VAL A 1196 -2.60 19.21 -24.49
#